data_AF-A0A848SN55-F1
#
_entry.id   AF-A0A848SN55-F1
#
_cell.length_a   1.000
_cell.length_b   1.000
_cell.length_c   1.000
_cell.angle_alpha   90.00
_cell.angle_beta   90.00
_cell.angle_gamma   90.00
#
_symmetry.space_group_name_H-M   'P 1'
#
loop_
_entity.id
_entity.type
_entity.pdbx_description
1 polymer ?
#
loop_
_entity_poly.entity_id
_entity_poly.type
_entity_poly.pdbx_seq_one_letter_code
_entity_poly.pdbx_strand_id
1 'polypeptide(L)'
;MIAELGLAALWMAAALSFAQMVCGSLALRNGGEAIAGLTRPAAMLQGLLLSIAFASLLWLFAITDLSVKLVASHSHVDKPILFKLTGTWGNHEGSMLLWVTVMALAGAAIAWLETRLPERTLQATLAAQGFVALGFFAFLLFSSNPFERLPVPAANGMGLNPLLQDIGLAFHPPTLYVGYVGLSVAFSFVVGALVTRQVTPDFARAMRPWVLGAWVFLTLGIAAGSYWAYYELGWGGYWFWDPVENASLMPWLAATALLHSVSVLAARDALRTWTVMLGVVAFSMSMLGTFLVRSGVLTSVHAFAVDPERGAFILALLILYIGGALALFALRANVISEGERFAPASRESALVLNNVMLSAILGVVLLGTLYPLLAEAMGTRVSVGPPYFNPVGSIFFVPMILVLCVGPLLRWRRDRLGRISRPVAFTGAVFVMTLILAGLLGDFELLPLLGLALAAALGVASFQPLWGRRIWRVPLANLGMVMAHFGVAVTLFGMASEAAFTREKLAAMAPGETVVVGDWMVSLDGVVPTAGPNWSALEARLSARYDGGPVRELRPQARVFVDPVQETTESALETRWNGQLYAVLGKATNDGRWQLRLWWKPFVTLIWYGGLLIALGGVLALVGHVFAHVRRQDLLRQIAIRHGKEQA
;
A
#
# COMPACT_ATOMS: atom_id res chain seq x y z
N MET A 1 1.62 36.14 1.89
CA MET A 1 0.25 35.87 1.42
C MET A 1 0.03 34.45 0.90
N ILE A 2 1.06 33.65 0.58
CA ILE A 2 0.88 32.28 0.08
C ILE A 2 0.25 31.36 1.14
N ALA A 3 0.68 31.44 2.41
CA ALA A 3 0.10 30.65 3.49
C ALA A 3 -1.38 31.01 3.73
N GLU A 4 -1.70 32.30 3.65
CA GLU A 4 -3.08 32.81 3.79
C GLU A 4 -3.97 32.33 2.65
N LEU A 5 -3.47 32.31 1.41
CA LEU A 5 -4.17 31.74 0.25
C LEU A 5 -4.44 30.24 0.46
N GLY A 6 -3.44 29.48 0.88
CA GLY A 6 -3.58 28.05 1.14
C GLY A 6 -4.60 27.75 2.24
N LEU A 7 -4.57 28.54 3.33
CA LEU A 7 -5.52 28.43 4.43
C LEU A 7 -6.95 28.82 4.01
N ALA A 8 -7.11 29.89 3.23
CA ALA A 8 -8.41 30.31 2.70
C ALA A 8 -9.01 29.25 1.77
N ALA A 9 -8.19 28.66 0.89
CA ALA A 9 -8.60 27.56 0.02
C ALA A 9 -9.04 26.33 0.84
N LEU A 10 -8.33 26.01 1.92
CA LEU A 10 -8.68 24.91 2.83
C LEU A 10 -10.02 25.14 3.54
N TRP A 11 -10.27 26.34 4.07
CA TRP A 11 -11.56 26.70 4.68
C TRP A 11 -12.72 26.65 3.67
N MET A 12 -12.51 27.17 2.47
CA MET A 12 -13.54 27.18 1.43
C MET A 12 -13.86 25.75 0.96
N ALA A 13 -12.86 24.88 0.84
CA ALA A 13 -13.08 23.49 0.54
C ALA A 13 -13.83 22.75 1.66
N ALA A 14 -13.52 23.04 2.94
CA ALA A 14 -14.27 22.48 4.07
C ALA A 14 -15.76 22.89 4.03
N ALA A 15 -16.05 24.16 3.73
CA ALA A 15 -17.41 24.65 3.56
C ALA A 15 -18.13 23.96 2.39
N LEU A 16 -17.45 23.75 1.26
CA LEU A 16 -17.99 22.99 0.13
C LEU A 16 -18.20 21.51 0.45
N SER A 17 -17.35 20.90 1.28
CA SER A 17 -17.50 19.52 1.74
C SER A 17 -18.76 19.36 2.60
N PHE A 18 -19.00 20.31 3.49
CA PHE A 18 -20.23 20.39 4.27
C PHE A 18 -21.46 20.57 3.34
N ALA A 19 -21.38 21.51 2.39
CA ALA A 19 -22.45 21.73 1.41
C ALA A 19 -22.73 20.48 0.57
N GLN A 20 -21.69 19.78 0.09
CA GLN A 20 -21.80 18.52 -0.65
C GLN A 20 -22.52 17.45 0.17
N MET A 21 -22.13 17.27 1.44
CA MET A 21 -22.75 16.31 2.35
C MET A 21 -24.24 16.63 2.56
N VAL A 22 -24.58 17.88 2.86
CA VAL A 22 -25.95 18.31 3.12
C VAL A 22 -26.80 18.21 1.86
N CYS A 23 -26.34 18.77 0.74
CA CYS A 23 -27.07 18.76 -0.54
C CYS A 23 -27.31 17.33 -1.03
N GLY A 24 -26.29 16.46 -0.97
CA GLY A 24 -26.42 15.07 -1.40
C GLY A 24 -27.36 14.26 -0.51
N SER A 25 -27.39 14.56 0.79
CA SER A 25 -28.34 13.94 1.72
C SER A 25 -29.78 14.43 1.50
N LEU A 26 -29.96 15.73 1.25
CA LEU A 26 -31.27 16.33 0.95
C LEU A 26 -31.82 15.90 -0.41
N ALA A 27 -30.95 15.64 -1.39
CA ALA A 27 -31.31 15.10 -2.71
C ALA A 27 -32.00 13.73 -2.62
N LEU A 28 -31.84 13.00 -1.51
CA LEU A 28 -32.52 11.73 -1.28
C LEU A 28 -33.97 11.88 -0.83
N ARG A 29 -34.41 13.10 -0.46
CA ARG A 29 -35.80 13.38 -0.07
C ARG A 29 -36.67 13.65 -1.31
N ASN A 30 -37.99 13.49 -1.16
CA ASN A 30 -38.92 13.82 -2.24
C ASN A 30 -38.83 15.32 -2.57
N GLY A 31 -38.67 15.66 -3.86
CA GLY A 31 -38.49 17.05 -4.32
C GLY A 31 -37.05 17.59 -4.25
N GLY A 32 -36.06 16.76 -3.90
CA GLY A 32 -34.65 17.18 -3.77
C GLY A 32 -33.88 17.36 -5.08
N GLU A 33 -34.53 17.20 -6.24
CA GLU A 33 -33.90 17.20 -7.57
C GLU A 33 -33.19 18.52 -7.89
N ALA A 34 -33.76 19.65 -7.50
CA ALA A 34 -33.17 20.98 -7.71
C ALA A 34 -31.84 21.15 -6.96
N ILE A 35 -31.69 20.51 -5.79
CA ILE A 35 -30.49 20.61 -4.95
C ILE A 35 -29.43 19.57 -5.34
N ALA A 36 -29.83 18.46 -5.96
CA ALA A 36 -28.94 17.39 -6.42
C ALA A 36 -27.85 17.90 -7.40
N GLY A 37 -28.16 18.94 -8.19
CA GLY A 37 -27.22 19.55 -9.13
C GLY A 37 -26.00 20.23 -8.47
N LEU A 38 -26.05 20.50 -7.16
CA LEU A 38 -24.97 21.20 -6.44
C LEU A 38 -23.85 20.28 -5.94
N THR A 39 -24.09 18.98 -5.83
CA THR A 39 -23.11 18.05 -5.21
C THR A 39 -21.89 17.80 -6.07
N ARG A 40 -22.07 17.59 -7.38
CA ARG A 40 -20.95 17.36 -8.31
C ARG A 40 -20.03 18.59 -8.41
N PRO A 41 -20.54 19.82 -8.64
CA PRO A 41 -19.69 21.01 -8.63
C PRO A 41 -18.96 21.22 -7.30
N ALA A 42 -19.63 21.00 -6.17
CA ALA A 42 -18.99 21.13 -4.85
C ALA A 42 -17.81 20.16 -4.69
N ALA A 43 -17.95 18.90 -5.12
CA ALA A 43 -16.87 17.91 -5.08
C ALA A 43 -15.70 18.29 -6.00
N MET A 44 -16.00 18.77 -7.21
CA MET A 44 -14.98 19.20 -8.17
C MET A 44 -14.19 20.42 -7.68
N LEU A 45 -14.89 21.42 -7.14
CA LEU A 45 -14.26 22.62 -6.59
C LEU A 45 -13.40 22.32 -5.36
N GLN A 46 -13.81 21.37 -4.50
CA GLN A 46 -12.94 20.88 -3.41
C GLN A 46 -11.62 20.33 -3.95
N GLY A 47 -11.65 19.49 -4.98
CA GLY A 47 -10.43 18.95 -5.60
C GLY A 47 -9.49 20.05 -6.11
N LEU A 48 -10.05 21.07 -6.77
CA LEU A 48 -9.28 22.24 -7.23
C LEU A 48 -8.68 23.04 -6.07
N LEU A 49 -9.47 23.38 -5.06
CA LEU A 49 -9.03 24.20 -3.93
C LEU A 49 -7.96 23.49 -3.08
N LEU A 50 -8.07 22.19 -2.89
CA LEU A 50 -7.06 21.41 -2.17
C LEU A 50 -5.78 21.28 -2.98
N SER A 51 -5.88 21.19 -4.31
CA SER A 51 -4.70 21.24 -5.17
C SER A 51 -3.97 22.57 -5.04
N ILE A 52 -4.72 23.69 -4.96
CA ILE A 52 -4.15 25.02 -4.71
C ILE A 52 -3.52 25.11 -3.32
N ALA A 53 -4.20 24.62 -2.28
CA ALA A 53 -3.68 24.61 -0.92
C ALA A 53 -2.39 23.78 -0.83
N PHE A 54 -2.38 22.57 -1.36
CA PHE A 54 -1.20 21.70 -1.34
C PHE A 54 -0.04 22.28 -2.18
N ALA A 55 -0.32 22.84 -3.35
CA ALA A 55 0.69 23.55 -4.15
C ALA A 55 1.26 24.77 -3.42
N SER A 56 0.44 25.49 -2.67
CA SER A 56 0.88 26.61 -1.82
C SER A 56 1.84 26.11 -0.73
N LEU A 57 1.53 24.98 -0.08
CA LEU A 57 2.41 24.39 0.93
C LEU A 57 3.74 23.91 0.33
N LEU A 58 3.69 23.22 -0.82
CA LEU A 58 4.90 22.81 -1.56
C LEU A 58 5.79 24.01 -1.86
N TRP A 59 5.20 25.12 -2.32
CA TRP A 59 5.93 26.32 -2.63
C TRP A 59 6.58 26.95 -1.38
N LEU A 60 5.86 27.01 -0.26
CA LEU A 60 6.40 27.50 1.01
C LEU A 60 7.62 26.68 1.48
N PHE A 61 7.58 25.36 1.32
CA PHE A 61 8.72 24.48 1.59
C PHE A 61 9.87 24.70 0.60
N ALA A 62 9.58 24.82 -0.70
CA ALA A 62 10.57 25.03 -1.75
C ALA A 62 11.44 26.28 -1.50
N ILE A 63 10.79 27.38 -1.10
CA ILE A 63 11.48 28.64 -0.76
C ILE A 63 11.94 28.70 0.71
N THR A 64 11.57 27.70 1.53
CA THR A 64 11.86 27.68 2.98
C THR A 64 11.37 28.95 3.68
N ASP A 65 10.07 29.28 3.54
CA ASP A 65 9.44 30.40 4.25
C ASP A 65 9.33 30.11 5.76
N LEU A 66 10.35 30.54 6.51
CA LEU A 66 10.48 30.33 7.97
C LEU A 66 9.49 31.15 8.82
N SER A 67 8.57 31.90 8.20
CA SER A 67 7.46 32.52 8.92
C SER A 67 6.26 31.57 9.10
N VAL A 68 6.26 30.41 8.41
CA VAL A 68 5.27 29.34 8.60
C VAL A 68 5.86 28.30 9.55
N LYS A 69 5.14 28.02 10.66
CA LYS A 69 5.58 27.12 11.73
C LYS A 69 6.01 25.76 11.20
N LEU A 70 5.20 25.15 10.32
CA LEU A 70 5.51 23.83 9.76
C LEU A 70 6.82 23.81 8.96
N VAL A 71 7.06 24.87 8.16
CA VAL A 71 8.28 25.00 7.35
C VAL A 71 9.49 25.24 8.25
N ALA A 72 9.34 26.07 9.28
CA ALA A 72 10.38 26.29 10.28
C ALA A 72 10.75 24.99 11.04
N SER A 73 9.78 24.12 11.33
CA SER A 73 10.04 22.86 12.05
C SER A 73 10.60 21.74 11.17
N HIS A 74 10.43 21.80 9.84
CA HIS A 74 10.74 20.66 8.94
C HIS A 74 11.62 20.98 7.73
N SER A 75 11.97 22.25 7.50
CA SER A 75 12.87 22.69 6.42
C SER A 75 14.15 23.33 6.97
N HIS A 76 15.17 23.47 6.13
CA HIS A 76 16.39 24.24 6.44
C HIS A 76 16.96 24.79 5.13
N VAL A 77 17.57 25.98 5.17
CA VAL A 77 18.08 26.70 3.98
C VAL A 77 19.15 25.89 3.22
N ASP A 78 20.05 25.23 3.94
CA ASP A 78 21.14 24.41 3.39
C ASP A 78 20.73 23.05 2.85
N LYS A 79 19.45 22.64 2.99
CA LYS A 79 19.02 21.35 2.47
C LYS A 79 18.91 21.35 0.94
N PRO A 80 19.23 20.21 0.30
CA PRO A 80 18.84 19.95 -1.08
C PRO A 80 17.33 20.17 -1.31
N ILE A 81 16.97 20.72 -2.48
CA ILE A 81 15.58 21.06 -2.81
C ILE A 81 14.63 19.87 -2.74
N LEU A 82 15.11 18.65 -3.07
CA LEU A 82 14.32 17.44 -2.94
C LEU A 82 13.79 17.27 -1.52
N PHE A 83 14.65 17.39 -0.50
CA PHE A 83 14.27 17.20 0.90
C PHE A 83 13.53 18.39 1.51
N LYS A 84 13.64 19.57 0.90
CA LYS A 84 12.70 20.68 1.16
C LYS A 84 11.30 20.30 0.71
N LEU A 85 11.13 19.84 -0.52
CA LEU A 85 9.83 19.45 -1.06
C LEU A 85 9.22 18.25 -0.33
N THR A 86 9.98 17.17 -0.12
CA THR A 86 9.47 15.99 0.59
C THR A 86 9.16 16.28 2.06
N GLY A 87 9.83 17.29 2.64
CA GLY A 87 9.50 17.85 3.94
C GLY A 87 8.03 18.27 4.08
N THR A 88 7.34 18.58 2.97
CA THR A 88 5.90 18.84 2.93
C THR A 88 5.07 17.69 3.50
N TRP A 89 5.42 16.43 3.21
CA TRP A 89 4.66 15.26 3.67
C TRP A 89 5.42 14.36 4.65
N GLY A 90 6.65 14.71 5.02
CA GLY A 90 7.44 14.03 6.05
C GLY A 90 7.01 14.34 7.50
N ASN A 91 5.91 15.08 7.69
CA ASN A 91 5.41 15.55 8.99
C ASN A 91 3.93 15.17 9.18
N HIS A 92 3.28 15.66 10.23
CA HIS A 92 1.84 15.42 10.47
C HIS A 92 0.95 16.23 9.54
N GLU A 93 1.00 17.55 9.63
CA GLU A 93 0.10 18.51 9.02
C GLU A 93 0.06 18.40 7.50
N GLY A 94 1.23 18.43 6.86
CA GLY A 94 1.31 18.41 5.40
C GLY A 94 1.06 17.03 4.81
N SER A 95 1.34 15.95 5.56
CA SER A 95 0.92 14.59 5.15
C SER A 95 -0.60 14.42 5.21
N MET A 96 -1.26 15.08 6.17
CA MET A 96 -2.73 15.10 6.28
C MET A 96 -3.37 16.02 5.24
N LEU A 97 -2.70 17.11 4.86
CA LEU A 97 -3.10 17.91 3.71
C LEU A 97 -3.00 17.10 2.41
N LEU A 98 -1.92 16.33 2.22
CA LEU A 98 -1.80 15.39 1.10
C LEU A 98 -2.93 14.35 1.12
N TRP A 99 -3.21 13.75 2.28
CA TRP A 99 -4.31 12.80 2.46
C TRP A 99 -5.66 13.38 2.00
N VAL A 100 -6.02 14.57 2.49
CA VAL A 100 -7.28 15.23 2.12
C VAL A 100 -7.29 15.68 0.66
N THR A 101 -6.14 16.09 0.12
CA THR A 101 -6.02 16.47 -1.30
C THR A 101 -6.30 15.28 -2.20
N VAL A 102 -5.70 14.12 -1.93
CA VAL A 102 -5.99 12.87 -2.66
C VAL A 102 -7.47 12.50 -2.53
N MET A 103 -8.07 12.67 -1.34
CA MET A 103 -9.48 12.34 -1.09
C MET A 103 -10.43 13.24 -1.88
N ALA A 104 -10.14 14.54 -1.93
CA ALA A 104 -10.91 15.53 -2.67
C ALA A 104 -10.77 15.32 -4.19
N LEU A 105 -9.56 15.00 -4.68
CA LEU A 105 -9.33 14.64 -6.08
C LEU A 105 -10.07 13.36 -6.46
N ALA A 106 -10.07 12.35 -5.59
CA ALA A 106 -10.85 11.13 -5.81
C ALA A 106 -12.36 11.42 -5.83
N GLY A 107 -12.86 12.26 -4.92
CA GLY A 107 -14.25 12.72 -4.91
C GLY A 107 -14.65 13.49 -6.18
N ALA A 108 -13.80 14.41 -6.62
CA ALA A 108 -13.95 15.15 -7.87
C ALA A 108 -13.97 14.22 -9.08
N ALA A 109 -13.09 13.22 -9.10
CA ALA A 109 -13.01 12.25 -10.19
C ALA A 109 -14.26 11.34 -10.24
N ILE A 110 -14.83 10.94 -9.10
CA ILE A 110 -16.14 10.26 -9.06
C ILE A 110 -17.23 11.17 -9.63
N ALA A 111 -17.30 12.42 -9.15
CA ALA A 111 -18.30 13.39 -9.59
C ALA A 111 -18.24 13.66 -11.11
N TRP A 112 -17.04 13.56 -11.70
CA TRP A 112 -16.83 13.79 -13.13
C TRP A 112 -17.04 12.53 -13.99
N LEU A 113 -16.51 11.38 -13.57
CA LEU A 113 -16.43 10.18 -14.41
C LEU A 113 -17.60 9.20 -14.21
N GLU A 114 -18.23 9.20 -13.04
CA GLU A 114 -19.21 8.17 -12.70
C GLU A 114 -20.57 8.44 -13.34
N THR A 115 -21.02 7.45 -14.12
CA THR A 115 -22.26 7.48 -14.93
C THR A 115 -23.04 6.17 -14.86
N ARG A 116 -22.52 5.14 -14.18
CA ARG A 116 -23.13 3.80 -14.08
C ARG A 116 -24.06 3.68 -12.89
N LEU A 117 -23.83 4.49 -11.85
CA LEU A 117 -24.70 4.52 -10.68
C LEU A 117 -26.01 5.25 -10.97
N PRO A 118 -27.14 4.75 -10.44
CA PRO A 118 -28.37 5.54 -10.37
C PRO A 118 -28.13 6.83 -9.60
N GLU A 119 -28.74 7.93 -10.05
CA GLU A 119 -28.46 9.28 -9.54
C GLU A 119 -28.61 9.35 -8.01
N ARG A 120 -29.66 8.75 -7.44
CA ARG A 120 -29.85 8.69 -5.99
C ARG A 120 -28.68 8.02 -5.25
N THR A 121 -28.12 6.94 -5.79
CA THR A 121 -26.99 6.23 -5.19
C THR A 121 -25.71 7.05 -5.33
N LEU A 122 -25.49 7.70 -6.47
CA LEU A 122 -24.35 8.60 -6.66
C LEU A 122 -24.39 9.78 -5.69
N GLN A 123 -25.56 10.41 -5.50
CA GLN A 123 -25.76 11.50 -4.56
C GLN A 123 -25.45 11.06 -3.12
N ALA A 124 -25.89 9.87 -2.72
CA ALA A 124 -25.56 9.29 -1.42
C ALA A 124 -24.05 8.98 -1.27
N THR A 125 -23.41 8.50 -2.34
CA THR A 125 -21.96 8.23 -2.36
C THR A 125 -21.15 9.52 -2.25
N LEU A 126 -21.50 10.57 -3.00
CA LEU A 126 -20.85 11.88 -2.85
C LEU A 126 -21.12 12.49 -1.48
N ALA A 127 -22.32 12.34 -0.92
CA ALA A 127 -22.61 12.81 0.44
C ALA A 127 -21.72 12.10 1.48
N ALA A 128 -21.56 10.78 1.37
CA ALA A 128 -20.67 10.00 2.23
C ALA A 128 -19.20 10.41 2.08
N GLN A 129 -18.74 10.65 0.85
CA GLN A 129 -17.37 11.14 0.61
C GLN A 129 -17.15 12.52 1.23
N GLY A 130 -18.13 13.42 1.14
CA GLY A 130 -18.08 14.74 1.76
C GLY A 130 -18.11 14.68 3.29
N PHE A 131 -18.84 13.72 3.87
CA PHE A 131 -18.85 13.49 5.32
C PHE A 131 -17.49 12.99 5.85
N VAL A 132 -16.88 12.03 5.15
CA VAL A 132 -15.54 11.54 5.49
C VAL A 132 -14.50 12.66 5.31
N ALA A 133 -14.59 13.43 4.23
CA ALA A 133 -13.68 14.57 4.01
C ALA A 133 -13.82 15.65 5.09
N LEU A 134 -15.05 15.94 5.53
CA LEU A 134 -15.32 16.98 6.53
C LEU A 134 -14.61 16.74 7.87
N GLY A 135 -14.50 15.50 8.35
CA GLY A 135 -13.79 15.24 9.60
C GLY A 135 -12.29 15.45 9.47
N PHE A 136 -11.70 15.13 8.32
CA PHE A 136 -10.29 15.46 8.08
C PHE A 136 -10.06 16.95 7.82
N PHE A 137 -11.03 17.66 7.24
CA PHE A 137 -11.00 19.12 7.19
C PHE A 137 -11.01 19.71 8.60
N ALA A 138 -11.90 19.22 9.47
CA ALA A 138 -11.94 19.65 10.87
C ALA A 138 -10.62 19.34 11.58
N PHE A 139 -10.02 18.17 11.35
CA PHE A 139 -8.70 17.83 11.88
C PHE A 139 -7.62 18.84 11.47
N LEU A 140 -7.52 19.15 10.18
CA LEU A 140 -6.54 20.12 9.67
C LEU A 140 -6.79 21.53 10.20
N LEU A 141 -8.05 21.97 10.25
CA LEU A 141 -8.37 23.35 10.62
C LEU A 141 -8.25 23.63 12.12
N PHE A 142 -8.57 22.65 12.97
CA PHE A 142 -8.62 22.84 14.42
C PHE A 142 -7.46 22.21 15.19
N SER A 143 -6.82 21.16 14.67
CA SER A 143 -5.79 20.41 15.41
C SER A 143 -4.42 20.40 14.72
N SER A 144 -4.39 20.46 13.38
CA SER A 144 -3.17 20.18 12.61
C SER A 144 -3.01 21.14 11.41
N ASN A 145 -3.05 22.46 11.67
CA ASN A 145 -3.05 23.48 10.61
C ASN A 145 -1.68 23.61 9.91
N PRO A 146 -1.56 23.26 8.61
CA PRO A 146 -0.28 23.33 7.89
C PRO A 146 0.20 24.75 7.57
N PHE A 147 -0.66 25.76 7.74
CA PHE A 147 -0.39 27.16 7.40
C PHE A 147 -0.26 28.06 8.65
N GLU A 148 -0.11 27.47 9.84
CA GLU A 148 0.07 28.23 11.09
C GLU A 148 1.30 29.16 10.98
N ARG A 149 1.09 30.45 11.26
CA ARG A 149 2.14 31.47 11.26
C ARG A 149 2.86 31.51 12.59
N LEU A 150 4.17 31.74 12.54
CA LEU A 150 4.92 32.13 13.73
C LEU A 150 4.72 33.64 14.00
N PRO A 151 4.61 34.05 15.28
CA PRO A 151 4.58 35.47 15.64
C PRO A 151 5.83 36.22 15.18
N VAL A 152 6.98 35.54 15.23
CA VAL A 152 8.27 36.02 14.72
C VAL A 152 8.86 34.90 13.84
N PRO A 153 9.22 35.19 12.58
CA PRO A 153 9.85 34.18 11.71
C PRO A 153 11.12 33.61 12.33
N ALA A 154 11.32 32.30 12.19
CA ALA A 154 12.54 31.66 12.69
C ALA A 154 13.76 32.13 11.88
N ALA A 155 14.92 32.26 12.54
CA ALA A 155 16.17 32.62 11.86
C ALA A 155 16.70 31.47 10.99
N ASN A 156 16.63 30.24 11.52
CA ASN A 156 16.95 28.99 10.84
C ASN A 156 15.84 27.97 11.13
N GLY A 157 15.57 27.08 10.18
CA GLY A 157 14.63 25.98 10.38
C GLY A 157 15.30 24.76 11.03
N MET A 158 14.54 23.91 11.73
CA MET A 158 15.06 22.80 12.54
C MET A 158 15.48 21.55 11.76
N GLY A 159 15.44 21.59 10.43
CA GLY A 159 15.78 20.42 9.66
C GLY A 159 14.64 19.39 9.55
N LEU A 160 14.86 18.33 8.78
CA LEU A 160 13.95 17.20 8.59
C LEU A 160 14.71 16.04 9.21
N ASN A 161 13.99 15.11 9.85
CA ASN A 161 14.62 13.92 10.40
C ASN A 161 15.61 13.33 9.35
N PRO A 162 16.90 13.21 9.68
CA PRO A 162 17.91 12.74 8.75
C PRO A 162 17.61 11.41 8.05
N LEU A 163 16.95 10.46 8.72
CA LEU A 163 16.52 9.19 8.11
C LEU A 163 15.49 9.37 6.98
N LEU A 164 14.83 10.52 6.93
CA LEU A 164 13.87 10.87 5.89
C LEU A 164 14.51 11.64 4.73
N GLN A 165 15.80 11.96 4.81
CA GLN A 165 16.55 12.61 3.73
C GLN A 165 17.04 11.58 2.71
N ASP A 166 16.09 10.78 2.21
CA ASP A 166 16.30 9.77 1.19
C ASP A 166 15.23 9.84 0.09
N ILE A 167 15.56 9.35 -1.09
CA ILE A 167 14.65 9.30 -2.25
C ILE A 167 13.41 8.45 -1.94
N GLY A 168 13.52 7.46 -1.05
CA GLY A 168 12.41 6.65 -0.54
C GLY A 168 11.25 7.50 -0.01
N LEU A 169 11.53 8.56 0.78
CA LEU A 169 10.50 9.49 1.27
C LEU A 169 9.75 10.18 0.11
N ALA A 170 10.42 10.42 -1.02
CA ALA A 170 9.80 11.10 -2.15
C ALA A 170 8.72 10.26 -2.85
N PHE A 171 8.88 8.93 -2.87
CA PHE A 171 8.04 8.03 -3.66
C PHE A 171 7.10 7.17 -2.80
N HIS A 172 7.59 6.62 -1.69
CA HIS A 172 6.85 5.63 -0.91
C HIS A 172 5.60 6.20 -0.21
N PRO A 173 5.67 7.26 0.61
CA PRO A 173 4.50 7.80 1.27
C PRO A 173 3.42 8.25 0.29
N PRO A 174 3.69 9.07 -0.76
CA PRO A 174 2.64 9.51 -1.68
C PRO A 174 1.89 8.35 -2.34
N THR A 175 2.59 7.29 -2.74
CA THR A 175 1.94 6.10 -3.29
C THR A 175 1.06 5.38 -2.26
N LEU A 176 1.51 5.23 -1.00
CA LEU A 176 0.66 4.71 0.08
C LEU A 176 -0.57 5.59 0.36
N TYR A 177 -0.41 6.92 0.40
CA TYR A 177 -1.53 7.85 0.62
C TYR A 177 -2.59 7.70 -0.48
N VAL A 178 -2.19 7.61 -1.76
CA VAL A 178 -3.12 7.33 -2.86
C VAL A 178 -3.83 6.00 -2.67
N GLY A 179 -3.13 4.98 -2.19
CA GLY A 179 -3.69 3.68 -1.85
C GLY A 179 -4.73 3.72 -0.72
N TYR A 180 -4.33 4.20 0.46
CA TYR A 180 -5.19 4.26 1.66
C TYR A 180 -6.43 5.13 1.43
N VAL A 181 -6.21 6.33 0.90
CA VAL A 181 -7.29 7.29 0.67
C VAL A 181 -8.17 6.81 -0.48
N GLY A 182 -7.61 6.12 -1.48
CA GLY A 182 -8.38 5.50 -2.55
C GLY A 182 -9.43 4.50 -2.05
N LEU A 183 -9.21 3.86 -0.89
CA LEU A 183 -10.21 2.98 -0.26
C LEU A 183 -11.39 3.74 0.35
N SER A 184 -11.25 5.04 0.64
CA SER A 184 -12.38 5.89 1.09
C SER A 184 -13.47 5.98 0.02
N VAL A 185 -13.08 5.91 -1.25
CA VAL A 185 -14.02 5.83 -2.37
C VAL A 185 -14.86 4.57 -2.25
N ALA A 186 -14.24 3.40 -2.11
CA ALA A 186 -14.95 2.14 -1.97
C ALA A 186 -15.91 2.15 -0.77
N PHE A 187 -15.47 2.72 0.36
CA PHE A 187 -16.30 2.94 1.53
C PHE A 187 -17.53 3.82 1.22
N SER A 188 -17.33 4.96 0.55
CA SER A 188 -18.41 5.88 0.17
C SER A 188 -19.40 5.26 -0.84
N PHE A 189 -18.90 4.44 -1.77
CA PHE A 189 -19.73 3.62 -2.64
C PHE A 189 -20.62 2.68 -1.80
N VAL A 190 -20.03 1.97 -0.84
CA VAL A 190 -20.76 1.05 0.06
C VAL A 190 -21.81 1.78 0.88
N VAL A 191 -21.47 2.90 1.51
CA VAL A 191 -22.44 3.71 2.30
C VAL A 191 -23.58 4.17 1.40
N GLY A 192 -23.30 4.68 0.21
CA GLY A 192 -24.33 5.10 -0.75
C GLY A 192 -25.26 3.95 -1.16
N ALA A 193 -24.70 2.77 -1.43
CA ALA A 193 -25.47 1.57 -1.76
C ALA A 193 -26.31 1.06 -0.57
N LEU A 194 -25.81 1.14 0.66
CA LEU A 194 -26.56 0.78 1.87
C LEU A 194 -27.72 1.73 2.15
N VAL A 195 -27.49 3.04 2.01
CA VAL A 195 -28.52 4.08 2.21
C VAL A 195 -29.64 3.93 1.19
N THR A 196 -29.29 3.67 -0.07
CA THR A 196 -30.26 3.52 -1.18
C THR A 196 -30.79 2.09 -1.35
N ARG A 197 -30.24 1.11 -0.63
CA ARG A 197 -30.51 -0.33 -0.76
C ARG A 197 -30.23 -0.87 -2.17
N GLN A 198 -29.22 -0.32 -2.86
CA GLN A 198 -28.86 -0.66 -4.24
C GLN A 198 -27.50 -1.37 -4.34
N VAL A 199 -27.37 -2.52 -3.68
CA VAL A 199 -26.17 -3.37 -3.77
C VAL A 199 -26.28 -4.27 -5.01
N THR A 200 -26.07 -3.71 -6.20
CA THR A 200 -26.28 -4.39 -7.49
C THR A 200 -24.96 -4.72 -8.21
N PRO A 201 -25.00 -5.51 -9.30
CA PRO A 201 -23.84 -5.69 -10.16
C PRO A 201 -23.30 -4.40 -10.79
N ASP A 202 -24.16 -3.38 -11.02
CA ASP A 202 -23.72 -2.07 -11.51
C ASP A 202 -22.94 -1.30 -10.47
N PHE A 203 -23.38 -1.34 -9.21
CA PHE A 203 -22.60 -0.84 -8.08
C PHE A 203 -21.20 -1.46 -8.05
N ALA A 204 -21.10 -2.80 -8.18
CA ALA A 204 -19.80 -3.47 -8.18
C ALA A 204 -18.94 -3.11 -9.41
N ARG A 205 -19.55 -2.96 -10.59
CA ARG A 205 -18.85 -2.51 -11.79
C ARG A 205 -18.32 -1.09 -11.65
N ALA A 206 -19.06 -0.20 -10.99
CA ALA A 206 -18.67 1.18 -10.73
C ALA A 206 -17.51 1.25 -9.70
N MET A 207 -17.60 0.49 -8.61
CA MET A 207 -16.60 0.47 -7.54
C MET A 207 -15.27 -0.20 -7.93
N ARG A 208 -15.30 -1.24 -8.78
CA ARG A 208 -14.11 -2.05 -9.15
C ARG A 208 -12.88 -1.25 -9.61
N PRO A 209 -12.94 -0.30 -10.56
CA PRO A 209 -11.76 0.45 -10.99
C PRO A 209 -11.11 1.24 -9.85
N TRP A 210 -11.89 1.75 -8.91
CA TRP A 210 -11.39 2.49 -7.75
C TRP A 210 -10.63 1.58 -6.77
N VAL A 211 -11.20 0.41 -6.46
CA VAL A 211 -10.53 -0.60 -5.63
C VAL A 211 -9.24 -1.08 -6.28
N LEU A 212 -9.25 -1.32 -7.60
CA LEU A 212 -8.04 -1.69 -8.36
C LEU A 212 -6.97 -0.60 -8.30
N GLY A 213 -7.34 0.66 -8.53
CA GLY A 213 -6.41 1.78 -8.46
C GLY A 213 -5.76 1.89 -7.07
N ALA A 214 -6.59 1.90 -6.02
CA ALA A 214 -6.12 1.91 -4.63
C ALA A 214 -5.18 0.74 -4.34
N TRP A 215 -5.54 -0.48 -4.74
CA TRP A 215 -4.75 -1.68 -4.52
C TRP A 215 -3.40 -1.66 -5.27
N VAL A 216 -3.34 -1.13 -6.49
CA VAL A 216 -2.08 -0.93 -7.23
C VAL A 216 -1.15 0.01 -6.47
N PHE A 217 -1.66 1.16 -6.03
CA PHE A 217 -0.88 2.14 -5.28
C PHE A 217 -0.42 1.61 -3.91
N LEU A 218 -1.26 0.84 -3.20
CA LEU A 218 -0.83 0.13 -1.99
C LEU A 218 0.28 -0.87 -2.27
N THR A 219 0.17 -1.65 -3.35
CA THR A 219 1.20 -2.63 -3.72
C THR A 219 2.53 -1.94 -4.01
N LEU A 220 2.52 -0.86 -4.80
CA LEU A 220 3.72 -0.08 -5.11
C LEU A 220 4.30 0.59 -3.86
N GLY A 221 3.44 1.16 -3.01
CA GLY A 221 3.84 1.75 -1.75
C GLY A 221 4.52 0.73 -0.83
N ILE A 222 3.90 -0.41 -0.57
CA ILE A 222 4.47 -1.47 0.28
C ILE A 222 5.80 -1.98 -0.31
N ALA A 223 5.85 -2.24 -1.61
CA ALA A 223 7.08 -2.70 -2.27
C ALA A 223 8.21 -1.67 -2.15
N ALA A 224 7.94 -0.39 -2.45
CA ALA A 224 8.93 0.68 -2.32
C ALA A 224 9.36 0.89 -0.86
N GLY A 225 8.43 0.81 0.09
CA GLY A 225 8.71 0.95 1.51
C GLY A 225 9.59 -0.17 2.06
N SER A 226 9.29 -1.43 1.69
CA SER A 226 10.12 -2.58 2.07
C SER A 226 11.53 -2.52 1.48
N TYR A 227 11.69 -2.00 0.26
CA TYR A 227 13.02 -1.79 -0.34
C TYR A 227 13.77 -0.67 0.37
N TRP A 228 13.09 0.43 0.68
CA TRP A 228 13.67 1.54 1.43
C TRP A 228 14.14 1.10 2.82
N ALA A 229 13.28 0.44 3.59
CA ALA A 229 13.63 -0.11 4.90
C ALA A 229 14.80 -1.11 4.83
N TYR A 230 14.88 -1.88 3.75
CA TYR A 230 15.95 -2.84 3.52
C TYR A 230 17.34 -2.17 3.46
N TYR A 231 17.50 -1.06 2.73
CA TYR A 231 18.80 -0.40 2.60
C TYR A 231 19.07 0.73 3.60
N GLU A 232 18.03 1.41 4.08
CA GLU A 232 18.20 2.60 4.95
C GLU A 232 18.52 2.22 6.40
N LEU A 233 17.91 1.15 6.93
CA LEU A 233 17.98 0.85 8.36
C LEU A 233 19.26 0.11 8.80
N GLY A 234 20.14 -0.27 7.87
CA GLY A 234 21.47 -0.85 8.17
C GLY A 234 21.49 -2.27 8.77
N TRP A 235 20.33 -2.88 9.01
CA TRP A 235 20.19 -4.21 9.60
C TRP A 235 19.97 -5.35 8.58
N GLY A 236 19.80 -5.03 7.31
CA GLY A 236 19.78 -5.99 6.21
C GLY A 236 18.49 -6.80 6.03
N GLY A 237 17.37 -6.48 6.68
CA GLY A 237 16.09 -7.16 6.41
C GLY A 237 15.05 -6.23 5.78
N TYR A 238 14.08 -6.81 5.07
CA TYR A 238 13.08 -6.08 4.28
C TYR A 238 11.70 -5.94 4.97
N TRP A 239 11.46 -6.71 6.04
CA TRP A 239 10.20 -6.73 6.78
C TRP A 239 10.38 -7.38 8.15
N PHE A 240 9.86 -6.78 9.21
CA PHE A 240 10.03 -7.25 10.58
C PHE A 240 8.76 -7.31 11.41
N TRP A 241 7.61 -7.10 10.75
CA TRP A 241 6.32 -7.03 11.41
C TRP A 241 6.22 -5.86 12.41
N ASP A 242 6.94 -4.78 12.13
CA ASP A 242 6.83 -3.54 12.87
C ASP A 242 5.40 -2.97 12.73
N PRO A 243 4.83 -2.29 13.75
CA PRO A 243 3.47 -1.77 13.67
C PRO A 243 3.15 -0.90 12.45
N VAL A 244 4.12 -0.12 11.95
CA VAL A 244 3.92 0.75 10.78
C VAL A 244 3.91 -0.09 9.49
N GLU A 245 4.76 -1.11 9.40
CA GLU A 245 4.73 -2.10 8.32
C GLU A 245 3.37 -2.82 8.30
N ASN A 246 2.93 -3.31 9.46
CA ASN A 246 1.63 -3.99 9.62
C ASN A 246 0.45 -3.08 9.27
N ALA A 247 0.50 -1.80 9.68
CA ALA A 247 -0.49 -0.79 9.33
C ALA A 247 -0.67 -0.63 7.81
N SER A 248 0.38 -0.85 7.02
CA SER A 248 0.30 -0.84 5.57
C SER A 248 -0.24 -2.14 4.96
N LEU A 249 0.05 -3.28 5.58
CA LEU A 249 -0.38 -4.59 5.10
C LEU A 249 -1.89 -4.83 5.32
N MET A 250 -2.44 -4.40 6.46
CA MET A 250 -3.85 -4.62 6.81
C MET A 250 -4.86 -4.14 5.74
N PRO A 251 -4.83 -2.87 5.27
CA PRO A 251 -5.73 -2.42 4.22
C PRO A 251 -5.46 -3.10 2.88
N TRP A 252 -4.21 -3.50 2.58
CA TRP A 252 -3.90 -4.25 1.36
C TRP A 252 -4.54 -5.66 1.36
N LEU A 253 -4.52 -6.37 2.49
CA LEU A 253 -5.19 -7.67 2.64
C LEU A 253 -6.71 -7.54 2.48
N ALA A 254 -7.31 -6.54 3.14
CA ALA A 254 -8.74 -6.25 3.01
C ALA A 254 -9.12 -5.85 1.57
N ALA A 255 -8.32 -4.99 0.93
CA ALA A 255 -8.53 -4.57 -0.46
C ALA A 255 -8.37 -5.73 -1.45
N THR A 256 -7.44 -6.66 -1.21
CA THR A 256 -7.27 -7.86 -2.02
C THR A 256 -8.51 -8.76 -1.93
N ALA A 257 -9.04 -8.98 -0.73
CA ALA A 257 -10.29 -9.73 -0.56
C ALA A 257 -11.48 -8.99 -1.22
N LEU A 258 -11.55 -7.66 -1.07
CA LEU A 258 -12.59 -6.83 -1.67
C LEU A 258 -12.55 -6.91 -3.19
N LEU A 259 -11.37 -6.84 -3.81
CA LEU A 259 -11.19 -6.92 -5.26
C LEU A 259 -11.79 -8.21 -5.84
N HIS A 260 -11.54 -9.34 -5.18
CA HIS A 260 -12.10 -10.64 -5.56
C HIS A 260 -13.62 -10.66 -5.35
N SER A 261 -14.11 -10.17 -4.21
CA SER A 261 -15.55 -10.11 -3.91
C SER A 261 -16.33 -9.26 -4.90
N VAL A 262 -15.83 -8.06 -5.22
CA VAL A 262 -16.40 -7.14 -6.21
C VAL A 262 -16.45 -7.78 -7.59
N SER A 263 -15.43 -8.57 -7.94
CA SER A 263 -15.39 -9.29 -9.22
C SER A 263 -16.47 -10.37 -9.30
N VAL A 264 -16.74 -11.08 -8.20
CA VAL A 264 -17.87 -12.03 -8.12
C VAL A 264 -19.20 -11.30 -8.24
N LEU A 265 -19.42 -10.25 -7.44
CA LEU A 265 -20.67 -9.48 -7.44
C LEU A 265 -20.97 -8.89 -8.83
N ALA A 266 -19.96 -8.30 -9.48
CA ALA A 266 -20.13 -7.71 -10.80
C ALA A 266 -20.42 -8.72 -11.92
N ALA A 267 -19.96 -9.97 -11.77
CA ALA A 267 -20.07 -11.02 -12.81
C ALA A 267 -21.24 -11.98 -12.58
N ARG A 268 -21.61 -12.22 -11.33
CA ARG A 268 -22.53 -13.29 -10.92
C ARG A 268 -23.63 -12.87 -9.99
N ASP A 269 -23.62 -11.61 -9.56
CA ASP A 269 -24.61 -11.12 -8.62
C ASP A 269 -24.66 -11.98 -7.34
N ALA A 270 -23.51 -12.27 -6.75
CA ALA A 270 -23.39 -13.05 -5.52
C ALA A 270 -22.42 -12.34 -4.56
N LEU A 271 -22.42 -12.73 -3.27
CA LEU A 271 -21.58 -12.15 -2.23
C LEU A 271 -21.86 -10.66 -1.98
N ARG A 272 -23.15 -10.28 -2.02
CA ARG A 272 -23.56 -8.88 -1.85
C ARG A 272 -23.15 -8.36 -0.47
N THR A 273 -23.53 -9.08 0.58
CA THR A 273 -23.25 -8.72 1.98
C THR A 273 -21.75 -8.72 2.26
N TRP A 274 -21.04 -9.74 1.76
CA TRP A 274 -19.59 -9.87 1.93
C TRP A 274 -18.82 -8.73 1.27
N THR A 275 -19.22 -8.32 0.05
CA THR A 275 -18.61 -7.21 -0.68
C THR A 275 -18.79 -5.88 0.08
N VAL A 276 -19.98 -5.66 0.62
CA VAL A 276 -20.28 -4.48 1.45
C VAL A 276 -19.42 -4.48 2.72
N MET A 277 -19.38 -5.60 3.45
CA MET A 277 -18.58 -5.73 4.67
C MET A 277 -17.09 -5.45 4.40
N LEU A 278 -16.51 -6.07 3.37
CA LEU A 278 -15.11 -5.85 3.00
C LEU A 278 -14.82 -4.41 2.57
N GLY A 279 -15.79 -3.72 1.94
CA GLY A 279 -15.63 -2.31 1.59
C GLY A 279 -15.57 -1.40 2.83
N VAL A 280 -16.34 -1.72 3.88
CA VAL A 280 -16.21 -1.05 5.18
C VAL A 280 -14.86 -1.39 5.81
N VAL A 281 -14.51 -2.68 5.92
CA VAL A 281 -13.27 -3.14 6.57
C VAL A 281 -12.02 -2.56 5.90
N ALA A 282 -11.97 -2.47 4.57
CA ALA A 282 -10.79 -1.98 3.85
C ALA A 282 -10.41 -0.55 4.24
N PHE A 283 -11.37 0.38 4.23
CA PHE A 283 -11.12 1.76 4.66
C PHE A 283 -10.90 1.86 6.19
N SER A 284 -11.61 1.05 6.97
CA SER A 284 -11.40 0.93 8.42
C SER A 284 -9.95 0.59 8.76
N MET A 285 -9.33 -0.34 8.02
CA MET A 285 -7.92 -0.70 8.23
C MET A 285 -6.96 0.44 7.87
N SER A 286 -7.27 1.25 6.85
CA SER A 286 -6.50 2.46 6.55
C SER A 286 -6.62 3.50 7.67
N MET A 287 -7.83 3.75 8.19
CA MET A 287 -8.06 4.67 9.32
C MET A 287 -7.33 4.20 10.58
N LEU A 288 -7.42 2.90 10.90
CA LEU A 288 -6.73 2.30 12.03
C LEU A 288 -5.21 2.42 11.87
N GLY A 289 -4.67 2.11 10.68
CA GLY A 289 -3.26 2.30 10.39
C GLY A 289 -2.81 3.74 10.64
N THR A 290 -3.57 4.72 10.14
CA THR A 290 -3.30 6.15 10.39
C THR A 290 -3.28 6.49 11.88
N PHE A 291 -4.22 5.97 12.66
CA PHE A 291 -4.22 6.14 14.12
C PHE A 291 -2.97 5.53 14.77
N LEU A 292 -2.64 4.28 14.44
CA LEU A 292 -1.52 3.56 15.04
C LEU A 292 -0.18 4.24 14.78
N VAL A 293 0.04 4.69 13.54
CA VAL A 293 1.31 5.32 13.11
C VAL A 293 1.49 6.73 13.70
N ARG A 294 0.40 7.43 14.03
CA ARG A 294 0.44 8.87 14.38
C ARG A 294 0.15 9.17 15.85
N SER A 295 -0.51 8.28 16.57
CA SER A 295 -0.88 8.48 17.98
C SER A 295 0.29 8.32 18.95
N GLY A 296 1.36 7.62 18.56
CA GLY A 296 2.44 7.25 19.47
C GLY A 296 2.08 6.15 20.46
N VAL A 297 0.93 5.52 20.28
CA VAL A 297 0.45 4.49 21.20
C VAL A 297 1.29 3.21 21.08
N LEU A 298 1.94 2.98 19.93
CA LEU A 298 2.87 1.89 19.69
C LEU A 298 4.28 2.44 19.47
N THR A 299 5.28 1.72 20.00
CA THR A 299 6.68 1.95 19.65
C THR A 299 6.98 1.37 18.27
N SER A 300 7.62 2.16 17.41
CA SER A 300 8.01 1.74 16.06
C SER A 300 9.23 2.51 15.59
N VAL A 301 10.11 1.84 14.85
CA VAL A 301 11.28 2.46 14.21
C VAL A 301 10.91 3.31 12.98
N HIS A 302 9.70 3.14 12.46
CA HIS A 302 9.18 3.84 11.30
C HIS A 302 8.19 4.97 11.66
N ALA A 303 8.02 5.27 12.96
CA ALA A 303 7.13 6.32 13.44
C ALA A 303 7.90 7.64 13.63
N PHE A 304 7.83 8.53 12.63
CA PHE A 304 8.56 9.80 12.61
C PHE A 304 7.75 11.02 13.06
N ALA A 305 6.43 10.88 13.07
CA ALA A 305 5.50 11.95 13.39
C ALA A 305 4.48 11.38 14.36
N VAL A 306 4.71 11.62 15.64
CA VAL A 306 3.91 11.12 16.76
C VAL A 306 3.39 12.30 17.58
N ASP A 307 2.08 12.34 17.81
CA ASP A 307 1.41 13.35 18.62
C ASP A 307 0.14 12.74 19.26
N PRO A 308 0.12 12.50 20.59
CA PRO A 308 -1.03 11.91 21.27
C PRO A 308 -2.32 12.72 21.19
N GLU A 309 -2.25 14.05 21.18
CA GLU A 309 -3.43 14.93 21.12
C GLU A 309 -4.11 14.80 19.74
N ARG A 310 -3.30 14.84 18.68
CA ARG A 310 -3.77 14.56 17.32
C ARG A 310 -4.25 13.13 17.15
N GLY A 311 -3.58 12.18 17.80
CA GLY A 311 -3.98 10.78 17.88
C GLY A 311 -5.40 10.60 18.43
N ALA A 312 -5.75 11.33 19.49
CA ALA A 312 -7.10 11.29 20.08
C ALA A 312 -8.17 11.82 19.11
N PHE A 313 -7.88 12.86 18.33
CA PHE A 313 -8.79 13.34 17.29
C PHE A 313 -9.02 12.28 16.21
N ILE A 314 -7.96 11.63 15.73
CA ILE A 314 -8.06 10.56 14.73
C ILE A 314 -8.84 9.36 15.31
N LEU A 315 -8.66 9.03 16.59
CA LEU A 315 -9.44 8.00 17.27
C LEU A 315 -10.94 8.34 17.30
N ALA A 316 -11.30 9.61 17.57
CA ALA A 316 -12.69 10.05 17.52
C ALA A 316 -13.29 9.91 16.10
N LEU A 317 -12.54 10.30 15.06
CA LEU A 317 -12.94 10.08 13.66
C LEU A 317 -13.08 8.59 13.33
N LEU A 318 -12.16 7.76 13.83
CA LEU A 318 -12.18 6.31 13.66
C LEU A 318 -13.45 5.72 14.28
N ILE A 319 -13.78 6.06 15.52
CA ILE A 319 -15.01 5.63 16.19
C ILE A 319 -16.25 6.08 15.40
N LEU A 320 -16.28 7.33 14.95
CA LEU A 320 -17.40 7.89 14.20
C LEU A 320 -17.60 7.18 12.85
N TYR A 321 -16.55 7.03 12.06
CA TYR A 321 -16.64 6.48 10.70
C TYR A 321 -16.80 4.96 10.69
N ILE A 322 -15.99 4.25 11.46
CA ILE A 322 -16.07 2.79 11.55
C ILE A 322 -17.33 2.39 12.30
N GLY A 323 -17.58 2.98 13.48
CA GLY A 323 -18.77 2.69 14.27
C GLY A 323 -20.05 3.04 13.52
N GLY A 324 -20.09 4.20 12.86
CA GLY A 324 -21.23 4.61 12.04
C GLY A 324 -21.49 3.68 10.85
N ALA A 325 -20.43 3.27 10.13
CA ALA A 325 -20.56 2.36 8.99
C ALA A 325 -20.95 0.94 9.41
N LEU A 326 -20.37 0.43 10.51
CA LEU A 326 -20.74 -0.89 11.05
C LEU A 326 -22.16 -0.90 11.59
N ALA A 327 -22.60 0.18 12.27
CA ALA A 327 -23.99 0.32 12.71
C ALA A 327 -24.94 0.37 11.50
N LEU A 328 -24.63 1.17 10.48
CA LEU A 328 -25.42 1.22 9.25
C LEU A 328 -25.47 -0.16 8.56
N PHE A 329 -24.34 -0.85 8.49
CA PHE A 329 -24.26 -2.21 7.95
C PHE A 329 -25.15 -3.16 8.75
N ALA A 330 -25.04 -3.20 10.08
CA ALA A 330 -25.86 -4.06 10.94
C ALA A 330 -27.37 -3.81 10.78
N LEU A 331 -27.77 -2.54 10.67
CA LEU A 331 -29.18 -2.14 10.46
C LEU A 331 -29.72 -2.47 9.07
N ARG A 332 -28.85 -2.66 8.07
CA ARG A 332 -29.24 -2.87 6.67
C ARG A 332 -28.94 -4.27 6.14
N ALA A 333 -28.06 -5.03 6.80
CA ALA A 333 -27.58 -6.33 6.33
C ALA A 333 -28.72 -7.31 6.02
N ASN A 334 -29.73 -7.39 6.89
CA ASN A 334 -30.88 -8.30 6.72
C ASN A 334 -31.78 -7.96 5.53
N VAL A 335 -31.68 -6.75 4.97
CA VAL A 335 -32.46 -6.31 3.80
C VAL A 335 -31.69 -6.58 2.51
N ILE A 336 -30.39 -6.91 2.59
CA ILE A 336 -29.59 -7.28 1.43
C ILE A 336 -29.93 -8.74 1.09
N SER A 337 -30.73 -8.94 0.06
CA SER A 337 -30.91 -10.29 -0.50
C SER A 337 -29.56 -10.78 -1.00
N GLU A 338 -29.11 -11.93 -0.50
CA GLU A 338 -28.06 -12.67 -1.19
C GLU A 338 -28.56 -13.04 -2.58
N GLY A 339 -27.67 -12.93 -3.56
CA GLY A 339 -28.02 -13.21 -4.94
C GLY A 339 -27.82 -14.67 -5.31
N GLU A 340 -27.22 -14.93 -6.47
CA GLU A 340 -27.21 -16.26 -7.09
C GLU A 340 -26.44 -17.31 -6.29
N ARG A 341 -27.01 -18.54 -6.20
CA ARG A 341 -26.34 -19.69 -5.58
C ARG A 341 -25.34 -20.34 -6.53
N PHE A 342 -24.29 -20.95 -5.97
CA PHE A 342 -23.24 -21.65 -6.73
C PHE A 342 -22.86 -22.98 -6.07
N ALA A 343 -22.34 -23.92 -6.88
CA ALA A 343 -21.93 -25.23 -6.41
C ALA A 343 -20.57 -25.17 -5.68
N PRO A 344 -20.28 -26.10 -4.74
CA PRO A 344 -18.99 -26.14 -4.04
C PRO A 344 -17.76 -26.25 -4.97
N ALA A 345 -17.89 -27.00 -6.06
CA ALA A 345 -16.88 -27.06 -7.12
C ALA A 345 -17.14 -25.92 -8.13
N SER A 346 -16.76 -24.69 -7.78
CA SER A 346 -16.93 -23.50 -8.61
C SER A 346 -15.84 -22.46 -8.34
N ARG A 347 -15.68 -21.53 -9.28
CA ARG A 347 -14.78 -20.38 -9.10
C ARG A 347 -15.21 -19.50 -7.94
N GLU A 348 -16.51 -19.32 -7.74
CA GLU A 348 -17.09 -18.58 -6.62
C GLU A 348 -16.64 -19.17 -5.29
N SER A 349 -16.74 -20.49 -5.11
CA SER A 349 -16.31 -21.17 -3.88
C SER A 349 -14.81 -21.02 -3.62
N ALA A 350 -13.97 -21.11 -4.65
CA ALA A 350 -12.52 -20.88 -4.49
C ALA A 350 -12.21 -19.43 -4.08
N LEU A 351 -12.93 -18.46 -4.64
CA LEU A 351 -12.78 -17.04 -4.28
C LEU A 351 -13.28 -16.74 -2.86
N VAL A 352 -14.37 -17.37 -2.42
CA VAL A 352 -14.85 -17.27 -1.04
C VAL A 352 -13.83 -17.84 -0.07
N LEU A 353 -13.30 -19.03 -0.35
CA LEU A 353 -12.27 -19.65 0.49
C LEU A 353 -11.03 -18.76 0.58
N ASN A 354 -10.56 -18.22 -0.55
CA ASN A 354 -9.44 -17.29 -0.59
C ASN A 354 -9.70 -16.01 0.23
N ASN A 355 -10.91 -15.46 0.13
CA ASN A 355 -11.31 -14.29 0.91
C ASN A 355 -11.33 -14.57 2.41
N VAL A 356 -11.84 -15.74 2.84
CA VAL A 356 -11.82 -16.15 4.25
C VAL A 356 -10.37 -16.25 4.75
N MET A 357 -9.47 -16.85 3.96
CA MET A 357 -8.06 -16.94 4.34
C MET A 357 -7.38 -15.57 4.43
N LEU A 358 -7.62 -14.68 3.46
CA LEU A 358 -7.12 -13.30 3.50
C LEU A 358 -7.65 -12.54 4.72
N SER A 359 -8.93 -12.69 5.05
CA SER A 359 -9.54 -12.10 6.24
C SER A 359 -8.98 -12.70 7.54
N ALA A 360 -8.66 -14.00 7.56
CA ALA A 360 -8.02 -14.63 8.70
C ALA A 360 -6.60 -14.11 8.92
N ILE A 361 -5.79 -13.99 7.85
CA ILE A 361 -4.45 -13.38 7.92
C ILE A 361 -4.56 -11.93 8.39
N LEU A 362 -5.52 -11.16 7.88
CA LEU A 362 -5.81 -9.81 8.37
C LEU A 362 -6.10 -9.81 9.88
N GLY A 363 -6.92 -10.74 10.36
CA GLY A 363 -7.20 -10.91 11.79
C GLY A 363 -5.95 -11.22 12.60
N VAL A 364 -5.06 -12.09 12.11
CA VAL A 364 -3.76 -12.39 12.75
C VAL A 364 -2.89 -11.14 12.84
N VAL A 365 -2.76 -10.39 11.73
CA VAL A 365 -1.97 -9.15 11.70
C VAL A 365 -2.55 -8.11 12.65
N LEU A 366 -3.86 -7.91 12.62
CA LEU A 366 -4.58 -6.96 13.48
C LEU A 366 -4.41 -7.31 14.96
N LEU A 367 -4.67 -8.56 15.34
CA LEU A 367 -4.55 -9.02 16.72
C LEU A 367 -3.11 -8.94 17.21
N GLY A 368 -2.14 -9.41 16.43
CA GLY A 368 -0.72 -9.32 16.80
C GLY A 368 -0.23 -7.89 16.96
N THR A 369 -0.73 -6.95 16.14
CA THR A 369 -0.36 -5.53 16.22
C THR A 369 -0.99 -4.83 17.41
N LEU A 370 -2.23 -5.17 17.77
CA LEU A 370 -2.95 -4.55 18.90
C LEU A 370 -2.66 -5.23 20.25
N TYR A 371 -2.16 -6.47 20.25
CA TYR A 371 -1.91 -7.23 21.48
C TYR A 371 -0.95 -6.53 22.45
N PRO A 372 0.18 -5.93 22.03
CA PRO A 372 1.02 -5.14 22.91
C PRO A 372 0.28 -4.05 23.69
N LEU A 373 -0.70 -3.38 23.07
CA LEU A 373 -1.51 -2.33 23.72
C LEU A 373 -2.40 -2.91 24.80
N LEU A 374 -3.02 -4.05 24.53
CA LEU A 374 -3.85 -4.76 25.51
C LEU A 374 -3.00 -5.26 26.68
N ALA A 375 -1.83 -5.83 26.40
CA ALA A 375 -0.90 -6.30 27.42
C ALA A 375 -0.41 -5.15 28.31
N GLU A 376 -0.05 -4.00 27.71
CA GLU A 376 0.42 -2.84 28.44
C GLU A 376 -0.68 -2.24 29.32
N ALA A 377 -1.93 -2.21 28.85
CA ALA A 377 -3.08 -1.81 29.66
C ALA A 377 -3.32 -2.76 30.86
N MET A 378 -2.86 -4.01 30.78
CA MET A 378 -2.85 -4.98 31.88
C MET A 378 -1.54 -4.97 32.69
N GLY A 379 -0.66 -3.98 32.47
CA GLY A 379 0.58 -3.79 33.21
C GLY A 379 1.78 -4.62 32.73
N THR A 380 1.69 -5.27 31.55
CA THR A 380 2.77 -6.11 31.00
C THR A 380 3.21 -5.60 29.63
N ARG A 381 4.51 -5.34 29.44
CA ARG A 381 5.04 -4.97 28.12
C ARG A 381 5.44 -6.22 27.33
N VAL A 382 4.88 -6.38 26.14
CA VAL A 382 5.18 -7.48 25.22
C VAL A 382 5.47 -6.93 23.83
N SER A 383 6.43 -7.51 23.13
CA SER A 383 6.67 -7.27 21.71
C SER A 383 6.26 -8.50 20.91
N VAL A 384 5.61 -8.30 19.78
CA VAL A 384 5.14 -9.36 18.89
C VAL A 384 5.85 -9.19 17.54
N GLY A 385 6.53 -10.23 17.07
CA GLY A 385 7.33 -10.21 15.85
C GLY A 385 7.26 -11.51 15.05
N PRO A 386 8.26 -11.82 14.21
CA PRO A 386 8.27 -13.00 13.34
C PRO A 386 7.88 -14.34 14.00
N PRO A 387 8.27 -14.63 15.26
CA PRO A 387 7.88 -15.89 15.94
C PRO A 387 6.37 -16.08 16.12
N TYR A 388 5.57 -15.00 16.10
CA TYR A 388 4.11 -15.07 16.10
C TYR A 388 3.56 -15.06 14.67
N PHE A 389 3.92 -14.05 13.88
CA PHE A 389 3.27 -13.79 12.59
C PHE A 389 3.58 -14.87 11.55
N ASN A 390 4.82 -15.36 11.47
CA ASN A 390 5.21 -16.33 10.46
C ASN A 390 4.47 -17.68 10.62
N PRO A 391 4.53 -18.37 11.77
CA PRO A 391 3.85 -19.65 11.92
C PRO A 391 2.32 -19.50 11.88
N VAL A 392 1.74 -18.55 12.62
CA VAL A 392 0.28 -18.38 12.68
C VAL A 392 -0.29 -17.93 11.34
N GLY A 393 0.39 -17.01 10.64
CA GLY A 393 0.02 -16.59 9.29
C GLY A 393 0.12 -17.72 8.27
N SER A 394 1.13 -18.59 8.39
CA SER A 394 1.34 -19.71 7.45
C SER A 394 0.18 -20.71 7.43
N ILE A 395 -0.53 -20.89 8.56
CA ILE A 395 -1.71 -21.76 8.68
C ILE A 395 -2.78 -21.39 7.65
N PHE A 396 -2.94 -20.10 7.36
CA PHE A 396 -3.92 -19.60 6.40
C PHE A 396 -3.29 -19.32 5.03
N PHE A 397 -2.04 -18.87 5.00
CA PHE A 397 -1.34 -18.54 3.76
C PHE A 397 -1.07 -19.78 2.88
N VAL A 398 -0.66 -20.90 3.46
CA VAL A 398 -0.37 -22.12 2.68
C VAL A 398 -1.64 -22.66 1.97
N PRO A 399 -2.77 -22.88 2.66
CA PRO A 399 -4.02 -23.25 2.00
C PRO A 399 -4.49 -22.22 0.97
N MET A 400 -4.31 -20.92 1.26
CA MET A 400 -4.64 -19.83 0.34
C MET A 400 -3.89 -19.98 -0.99
N ILE A 401 -2.57 -20.21 -0.97
CA ILE A 401 -1.77 -20.39 -2.18
C ILE A 401 -2.17 -21.67 -2.93
N LEU A 402 -2.47 -22.76 -2.22
CA LEU A 402 -2.97 -24.00 -2.85
C LEU A 402 -4.29 -23.77 -3.60
N VAL A 403 -5.22 -23.03 -2.99
CA VAL A 403 -6.48 -22.65 -3.63
C VAL A 403 -6.22 -21.72 -4.80
N LEU A 404 -5.26 -20.80 -4.70
CA LEU A 404 -4.86 -19.89 -5.76
C LEU A 404 -4.32 -20.61 -6.99
N CYS A 405 -3.60 -21.72 -6.81
CA CYS A 405 -3.15 -22.58 -7.91
C CYS A 405 -4.31 -23.23 -8.70
N VAL A 406 -5.48 -23.38 -8.09
CA VAL A 406 -6.63 -24.12 -8.68
C VAL A 406 -7.76 -23.19 -9.11
N GLY A 407 -8.06 -22.17 -8.32
CA GLY A 407 -9.21 -21.27 -8.47
C GLY A 407 -9.37 -20.64 -9.87
N PRO A 408 -8.32 -20.06 -10.47
CA PRO A 408 -8.38 -19.46 -11.80
C PRO A 408 -8.78 -20.45 -12.91
N LEU A 409 -8.51 -21.74 -12.72
CA LEU A 409 -8.89 -22.79 -13.67
C LEU A 409 -10.39 -23.09 -13.64
N LEU A 410 -11.03 -22.96 -12.47
CA LEU A 410 -12.44 -23.32 -12.28
C LEU A 410 -13.38 -22.43 -13.08
N ARG A 411 -14.50 -23.00 -13.51
CA ARG A 411 -15.61 -22.28 -14.16
C ARG A 411 -16.56 -21.69 -13.12
N TRP A 412 -17.26 -20.64 -13.53
CA TRP A 412 -18.33 -20.04 -12.74
C TRP A 412 -19.53 -20.98 -12.60
N ARG A 413 -20.33 -20.80 -11.54
CA ARG A 413 -21.52 -21.58 -11.13
C ARG A 413 -21.25 -23.03 -10.77
N ARG A 414 -20.65 -23.81 -11.68
CA ARG A 414 -20.34 -25.23 -11.50
C ARG A 414 -19.23 -25.69 -12.45
N ASP A 415 -18.36 -26.55 -11.95
CA ASP A 415 -17.35 -27.26 -12.73
C ASP A 415 -17.31 -28.76 -12.41
N ARG A 416 -16.58 -29.53 -13.23
CA ARG A 416 -16.28 -30.95 -12.98
C ARG A 416 -14.78 -31.08 -12.70
N LEU A 417 -14.41 -31.59 -11.53
CA LEU A 417 -13.01 -31.68 -11.09
C LEU A 417 -12.13 -32.51 -12.06
N GLY A 418 -12.69 -33.52 -12.72
CA GLY A 418 -11.99 -34.30 -13.75
C GLY A 418 -11.51 -33.46 -14.96
N ARG A 419 -12.09 -32.28 -15.22
CA ARG A 419 -11.64 -31.38 -16.30
C ARG A 419 -10.28 -30.73 -15.99
N ILE A 420 -10.03 -30.45 -14.71
CA ILE A 420 -8.82 -29.77 -14.24
C ILE A 420 -7.81 -30.73 -13.63
N SER A 421 -8.07 -32.05 -13.63
CA SER A 421 -7.19 -33.04 -13.02
C SER A 421 -5.78 -33.01 -13.61
N ARG A 422 -5.64 -32.92 -14.94
CA ARG A 422 -4.34 -32.84 -15.62
C ARG A 422 -3.52 -31.60 -15.23
N PRO A 423 -4.04 -30.35 -15.36
CA PRO A 423 -3.27 -29.17 -14.94
C PRO A 423 -2.97 -29.17 -13.45
N VAL A 424 -3.91 -29.61 -12.60
CA VAL A 424 -3.68 -29.72 -11.15
C VAL A 424 -2.62 -30.76 -10.82
N ALA A 425 -2.63 -31.93 -11.46
CA ALA A 425 -1.61 -32.97 -11.28
C ALA A 425 -0.23 -32.48 -11.74
N PHE A 426 -0.15 -31.73 -12.84
CA PHE A 426 1.11 -31.11 -13.28
C PHE A 426 1.64 -30.11 -12.26
N THR A 427 0.80 -29.21 -11.75
CA THR A 427 1.16 -28.27 -10.69
C THR A 427 1.60 -28.99 -9.42
N GLY A 428 0.90 -30.06 -9.02
CA GLY A 428 1.26 -30.91 -7.89
C GLY A 428 2.59 -31.62 -8.09
N ALA A 429 2.88 -32.10 -9.30
CA ALA A 429 4.17 -32.70 -9.63
C ALA A 429 5.30 -31.67 -9.53
N VAL A 430 5.11 -30.44 -10.03
CA VAL A 430 6.10 -29.35 -9.88
C VAL A 430 6.36 -29.04 -8.41
N PHE A 431 5.31 -28.96 -7.58
CA PHE A 431 5.43 -28.77 -6.14
C PHE A 431 6.28 -29.86 -5.49
N VAL A 432 5.93 -31.14 -5.69
CA VAL A 432 6.64 -32.28 -5.10
C VAL A 432 8.09 -32.37 -5.60
N MET A 433 8.32 -32.18 -6.91
CA MET A 433 9.66 -32.19 -7.48
C MET A 433 10.53 -31.07 -6.91
N THR A 434 9.97 -29.88 -6.71
CA THR A 434 10.70 -28.76 -6.10
C THR A 434 11.01 -29.03 -4.63
N LEU A 435 10.08 -29.60 -3.87
CA LEU A 435 10.33 -30.03 -2.49
C LEU A 435 11.47 -31.05 -2.39
N ILE A 436 11.44 -32.08 -3.26
CA ILE A 436 12.48 -33.11 -3.28
C ILE A 436 13.82 -32.48 -3.65
N LEU A 437 13.87 -31.69 -4.73
CA LEU A 437 15.12 -31.06 -5.17
C LEU A 437 15.69 -30.12 -4.10
N ALA A 438 14.87 -29.26 -3.52
CA ALA A 438 15.30 -28.35 -2.46
C ALA A 438 15.78 -29.12 -1.23
N GLY A 439 15.06 -30.15 -0.79
CA GLY A 439 15.49 -31.00 0.34
C GLY A 439 16.77 -31.79 0.06
N LEU A 440 17.11 -32.09 -1.20
CA LEU A 440 18.38 -32.71 -1.58
C LEU A 440 19.55 -31.71 -1.64
N LEU A 441 19.27 -30.43 -1.88
CA LEU A 441 20.29 -29.38 -2.01
C LEU A 441 20.76 -28.83 -0.66
N GLY A 442 20.01 -29.06 0.42
CA GLY A 442 20.42 -28.66 1.76
C GLY A 442 19.33 -28.81 2.81
N ASP A 443 19.75 -28.58 4.06
CA ASP A 443 18.86 -28.60 5.22
C ASP A 443 18.26 -27.20 5.43
N PHE A 444 17.01 -27.02 4.98
CA PHE A 444 16.25 -25.78 5.14
C PHE A 444 15.16 -25.91 6.18
N GLU A 445 14.81 -24.80 6.83
CA GLU A 445 13.60 -24.74 7.65
C GLU A 445 12.33 -25.03 6.82
N LEU A 446 11.27 -25.47 7.50
CA LEU A 446 10.02 -25.88 6.84
C LEU A 446 9.38 -24.75 6.01
N LEU A 447 9.34 -23.52 6.52
CA LEU A 447 8.67 -22.41 5.84
C LEU A 447 9.39 -21.97 4.55
N PRO A 448 10.72 -21.75 4.54
CA PRO A 448 11.45 -21.50 3.29
C PRO A 448 11.31 -22.64 2.28
N LEU A 449 11.40 -23.89 2.72
CA LEU A 449 11.25 -25.07 1.85
C LEU A 449 9.85 -25.10 1.18
N LEU A 450 8.79 -24.94 1.98
CA LEU A 450 7.42 -24.84 1.47
C LEU A 450 7.25 -23.61 0.56
N GLY A 451 7.83 -22.47 0.93
CA GLY A 451 7.79 -21.24 0.15
C GLY A 451 8.37 -21.41 -1.25
N LEU A 452 9.54 -22.04 -1.38
CA LEU A 452 10.17 -22.32 -2.68
C LEU A 452 9.29 -23.24 -3.54
N ALA A 453 8.76 -24.31 -2.97
CA ALA A 453 7.92 -25.26 -3.70
C ALA A 453 6.56 -24.66 -4.11
N LEU A 454 5.92 -23.91 -3.21
CA LEU A 454 4.66 -23.21 -3.51
C LEU A 454 4.87 -22.11 -4.55
N ALA A 455 5.98 -21.38 -4.50
CA ALA A 455 6.31 -20.38 -5.51
C ALA A 455 6.48 -20.99 -6.90
N ALA A 456 7.22 -22.11 -7.02
CA ALA A 456 7.37 -22.81 -8.30
C ALA A 456 6.02 -23.32 -8.84
N ALA A 457 5.22 -23.94 -7.97
CA ALA A 457 3.90 -24.44 -8.32
C ALA A 457 2.95 -23.31 -8.75
N LEU A 458 2.89 -22.22 -7.99
CA LEU A 458 2.07 -21.04 -8.31
C LEU A 458 2.54 -20.35 -9.58
N GLY A 459 3.86 -20.29 -9.81
CA GLY A 459 4.44 -19.72 -11.02
C GLY A 459 3.91 -20.41 -12.28
N VAL A 460 3.91 -21.75 -12.27
CA VAL A 460 3.32 -22.55 -13.35
C VAL A 460 1.80 -22.39 -13.40
N ALA A 461 1.11 -22.53 -12.27
CA ALA A 461 -0.35 -22.47 -12.18
C ALA A 461 -0.92 -21.14 -12.71
N SER A 462 -0.21 -20.03 -12.48
CA SER A 462 -0.61 -18.69 -12.90
C SER A 462 -0.78 -18.59 -14.42
N PHE A 463 0.01 -19.31 -15.22
CA PHE A 463 -0.08 -19.29 -16.69
C PHE A 463 -1.04 -20.33 -17.28
N GLN A 464 -1.47 -21.33 -16.49
CA GLN A 464 -2.38 -22.38 -16.96
C GLN A 464 -3.71 -21.87 -17.55
N PRO A 465 -4.32 -20.75 -17.07
CA PRO A 465 -5.50 -20.16 -17.70
C PRO A 465 -5.30 -19.71 -19.17
N LEU A 466 -4.05 -19.61 -19.63
CA LEU A 466 -3.70 -19.24 -21.01
C LEU A 466 -3.44 -20.46 -21.91
N TRP A 467 -3.34 -21.67 -21.35
CA TRP A 467 -3.06 -22.88 -22.13
C TRP A 467 -4.12 -23.12 -23.20
N GLY A 468 -3.65 -23.37 -24.43
CA GLY A 468 -4.51 -23.56 -25.61
C GLY A 468 -5.19 -22.28 -26.13
N ARG A 469 -4.85 -21.09 -25.61
CA ARG A 469 -5.38 -19.80 -26.08
C ARG A 469 -4.36 -19.05 -26.91
N ARG A 470 -4.83 -18.30 -27.91
CA ARG A 470 -4.00 -17.33 -28.65
C ARG A 470 -3.83 -16.07 -27.80
N ILE A 471 -2.61 -15.79 -27.32
CA ILE A 471 -2.33 -14.75 -26.32
C ILE A 471 -2.85 -13.36 -26.73
N TRP A 472 -2.72 -12.98 -28.01
CA TRP A 472 -3.20 -11.72 -28.57
C TRP A 472 -4.73 -11.58 -28.63
N ARG A 473 -5.48 -12.65 -28.37
CA ARG A 473 -6.96 -12.62 -28.27
C ARG A 473 -7.46 -12.65 -26.82
N VAL A 474 -6.56 -12.77 -25.85
CA VAL A 474 -6.94 -12.82 -24.43
C VAL A 474 -7.26 -11.41 -23.95
N PRO A 475 -8.41 -11.19 -23.27
CA PRO A 475 -8.73 -9.88 -22.70
C PRO A 475 -7.61 -9.40 -21.77
N LEU A 476 -7.27 -8.12 -21.85
CA LEU A 476 -6.19 -7.53 -21.04
C LEU A 476 -6.38 -7.76 -19.54
N ALA A 477 -7.63 -7.76 -19.06
CA ALA A 477 -7.91 -8.06 -17.65
C ALA A 477 -7.59 -9.50 -17.23
N ASN A 478 -7.68 -10.46 -18.14
CA ASN A 478 -7.24 -11.83 -17.87
C ASN A 478 -5.72 -11.93 -17.87
N LEU A 479 -5.02 -11.19 -18.75
CA LEU A 479 -3.56 -11.10 -18.68
C LEU A 479 -3.10 -10.42 -17.39
N GLY A 480 -3.78 -9.36 -16.97
CA GLY A 480 -3.53 -8.68 -15.70
C GLY A 480 -3.68 -9.62 -14.50
N MET A 481 -4.74 -10.43 -14.47
CA MET A 481 -4.92 -11.48 -13.47
C MET A 481 -3.74 -12.46 -13.46
N VAL A 482 -3.30 -12.96 -14.63
CA VAL A 482 -2.17 -13.91 -14.72
C VAL A 482 -0.87 -13.28 -14.22
N MET A 483 -0.58 -12.05 -14.65
CA MET A 483 0.61 -11.32 -14.22
C MET A 483 0.62 -11.03 -12.73
N ALA A 484 -0.53 -10.69 -12.15
CA ALA A 484 -0.61 -10.41 -10.72
C ALA A 484 -0.33 -11.66 -9.87
N HIS A 485 -0.93 -12.80 -10.21
CA HIS A 485 -0.70 -14.05 -9.47
C HIS A 485 0.71 -14.60 -9.70
N PHE A 486 1.26 -14.44 -10.91
CA PHE A 486 2.67 -14.77 -11.16
C PHE A 486 3.60 -13.86 -10.34
N GLY A 487 3.28 -12.58 -10.19
CA GLY A 487 3.99 -11.66 -9.31
C GLY A 487 4.01 -12.13 -7.85
N VAL A 488 2.90 -12.68 -7.34
CA VAL A 488 2.87 -13.32 -6.00
C VAL A 488 3.83 -14.50 -5.92
N ALA A 489 3.91 -15.34 -6.95
CA ALA A 489 4.88 -16.44 -7.01
C ALA A 489 6.33 -15.92 -6.97
N VAL A 490 6.65 -14.88 -7.74
CA VAL A 490 7.99 -14.28 -7.80
C VAL A 490 8.36 -13.65 -6.46
N THR A 491 7.44 -12.92 -5.82
CA THR A 491 7.67 -12.36 -4.49
C THR A 491 7.89 -13.46 -3.45
N LEU A 492 7.05 -14.50 -3.45
CA LEU A 492 7.18 -15.64 -2.52
C LEU A 492 8.52 -16.36 -2.71
N PHE A 493 8.97 -16.54 -3.95
CA PHE A 493 10.27 -17.12 -4.25
C PHE A 493 11.41 -16.26 -3.69
N GLY A 494 11.34 -14.93 -3.85
CA GLY A 494 12.33 -14.01 -3.29
C GLY A 494 12.40 -14.08 -1.76
N MET A 495 11.24 -14.07 -1.08
CA MET A 495 11.17 -14.20 0.39
C MET A 495 11.70 -15.55 0.88
N ALA A 496 11.31 -16.64 0.23
CA ALA A 496 11.77 -17.98 0.59
C ALA A 496 13.26 -18.17 0.31
N SER A 497 13.78 -17.59 -0.78
CA SER A 497 15.21 -17.64 -1.13
C SER A 497 16.07 -16.83 -0.15
N GLU A 498 15.60 -15.64 0.26
CA GLU A 498 16.30 -14.83 1.26
C GLU A 498 16.40 -15.59 2.58
N ALA A 499 15.30 -16.19 3.04
CA ALA A 499 15.29 -16.98 4.27
C ALA A 499 16.12 -18.27 4.18
N ALA A 500 16.16 -18.94 3.02
CA ALA A 500 16.87 -20.21 2.84
C ALA A 500 18.37 -20.05 2.57
N PHE A 501 18.78 -19.01 1.83
CA PHE A 501 20.11 -18.96 1.21
C PHE A 501 20.98 -17.78 1.68
N THR A 502 20.47 -16.89 2.54
CA THR A 502 21.26 -15.75 3.03
C THR A 502 22.52 -16.23 3.75
N ARG A 503 23.65 -15.61 3.40
CA ARG A 503 24.94 -15.79 4.09
C ARG A 503 25.33 -14.48 4.74
N GLU A 504 25.58 -14.51 6.04
CA GLU A 504 26.00 -13.34 6.82
C GLU A 504 27.45 -13.50 7.29
N LYS A 505 28.21 -12.39 7.25
CA LYS A 505 29.55 -12.30 7.82
C LYS A 505 29.70 -10.97 8.56
N LEU A 506 29.93 -11.05 9.87
CA LEU A 506 30.42 -9.93 10.67
C LEU A 506 31.94 -10.08 10.83
N ALA A 507 32.69 -9.05 10.46
CA ALA A 507 34.16 -9.05 10.53
C ALA A 507 34.67 -7.71 11.06
N ALA A 508 35.67 -7.73 11.93
CA ALA A 508 36.46 -6.54 12.23
C ALA A 508 37.65 -6.55 11.27
N MET A 509 37.80 -5.56 10.39
CA MET A 509 38.81 -5.57 9.33
C MET A 509 39.78 -4.40 9.46
N ALA A 510 41.07 -4.63 9.24
CA ALA A 510 42.06 -3.57 8.99
C ALA A 510 42.09 -3.24 7.48
N PRO A 511 42.46 -2.01 7.08
CA PRO A 511 42.70 -1.70 5.67
C PRO A 511 43.70 -2.68 5.03
N GLY A 512 43.38 -3.18 3.84
CA GLY A 512 44.08 -4.23 3.11
C GLY A 512 43.65 -5.66 3.44
N GLU A 513 42.88 -5.89 4.51
CA GLU A 513 42.35 -7.22 4.81
C GLU A 513 41.19 -7.57 3.89
N THR A 514 41.03 -8.87 3.65
CA THR A 514 39.98 -9.44 2.80
C THR A 514 39.19 -10.48 3.56
N VAL A 515 37.88 -10.50 3.35
CA VAL A 515 36.96 -11.49 3.92
C VAL A 515 36.08 -12.09 2.82
N VAL A 516 35.63 -13.33 3.03
CA VAL A 516 34.74 -14.04 2.12
C VAL A 516 33.33 -14.11 2.70
N VAL A 517 32.32 -13.83 1.88
CA VAL A 517 30.88 -13.96 2.20
C VAL A 517 30.13 -14.58 1.02
N GLY A 518 29.75 -15.85 1.15
CA GLY A 518 29.27 -16.63 -0.01
C GLY A 518 30.36 -16.69 -1.09
N ASP A 519 30.01 -16.37 -2.33
CA ASP A 519 30.95 -16.35 -3.47
C ASP A 519 31.65 -14.98 -3.64
N TRP A 520 31.48 -14.07 -2.68
CA TRP A 520 32.10 -12.75 -2.69
C TRP A 520 33.38 -12.71 -1.87
N MET A 521 34.42 -12.16 -2.47
CA MET A 521 35.64 -11.73 -1.80
C MET A 521 35.60 -10.21 -1.65
N VAL A 522 35.61 -9.70 -0.41
CA VAL A 522 35.49 -8.27 -0.09
C VAL A 522 36.74 -7.81 0.64
N SER A 523 37.44 -6.84 0.06
CA SER A 523 38.60 -6.15 0.65
C SER A 523 38.18 -4.82 1.24
N LEU A 524 38.67 -4.47 2.43
CA LEU A 524 38.57 -3.12 2.97
C LEU A 524 39.77 -2.31 2.48
N ASP A 525 39.58 -1.39 1.55
CA ASP A 525 40.68 -0.58 1.00
C ASP A 525 41.06 0.56 1.95
N GLY A 526 40.09 1.09 2.68
CA GLY A 526 40.30 2.09 3.73
C GLY A 526 38.99 2.73 4.21
N VAL A 527 39.06 3.51 5.28
CA VAL A 527 37.94 4.33 5.78
C VAL A 527 38.37 5.79 5.76
N VAL A 528 37.61 6.63 5.07
CA VAL A 528 37.96 8.04 4.84
C VAL A 528 36.84 8.96 5.33
N PRO A 529 37.18 10.10 5.96
CA PRO A 529 36.19 11.13 6.25
C PRO A 529 35.69 11.76 4.94
N THR A 530 34.39 11.93 4.83
CA THR A 530 33.71 12.50 3.65
C THR A 530 32.71 13.55 4.10
N ALA A 531 32.63 14.67 3.39
CA ALA A 531 31.62 15.71 3.63
C ALA A 531 30.56 15.68 2.52
N GLY A 532 29.29 15.64 2.93
CA GLY A 532 28.14 15.80 2.05
C GLY A 532 27.55 17.21 2.09
N PRO A 533 26.38 17.44 1.47
CA PRO A 533 25.77 18.77 1.40
C PRO A 533 25.42 19.37 2.77
N ASN A 534 24.92 18.55 3.68
CA ASN A 534 24.47 18.95 5.02
C ASN A 534 24.80 17.92 6.11
N TRP A 535 25.77 17.04 5.84
CA TRP A 535 26.24 15.99 6.73
C TRP A 535 27.73 15.75 6.55
N SER A 536 28.37 15.16 7.56
CA SER A 536 29.71 14.57 7.46
C SER A 536 29.62 13.05 7.66
N ALA A 537 30.57 12.28 7.18
CA ALA A 537 30.52 10.83 7.24
C ALA A 537 31.90 10.20 7.34
N LEU A 538 31.92 8.97 7.86
CA LEU A 538 32.98 8.01 7.61
C LEU A 538 32.53 7.08 6.50
N GLU A 539 33.29 7.03 5.40
CA GLU A 539 33.02 6.17 4.25
C GLU A 539 34.05 5.03 4.21
N ALA A 540 33.60 3.78 4.20
CA ALA A 540 34.47 2.67 3.90
C ALA A 540 34.54 2.46 2.38
N ARG A 541 35.73 2.34 1.82
CA ARG A 541 35.93 1.93 0.44
C ARG A 541 36.19 0.44 0.42
N LEU A 542 35.29 -0.30 -0.20
CA LEU A 542 35.35 -1.75 -0.29
C LEU A 542 35.52 -2.18 -1.75
N SER A 543 36.48 -3.06 -2.01
CA SER A 543 36.64 -3.74 -3.29
C SER A 543 36.03 -5.14 -3.20
N ALA A 544 34.90 -5.35 -3.86
CA ALA A 544 34.17 -6.62 -3.88
C ALA A 544 34.33 -7.34 -5.22
N ARG A 545 34.62 -8.64 -5.17
CA ARG A 545 34.75 -9.51 -6.35
C ARG A 545 33.87 -10.74 -6.20
N TYR A 546 32.97 -10.98 -7.16
CA TYR A 546 32.14 -12.19 -7.23
C TYR A 546 32.82 -13.26 -8.08
N ASP A 547 33.11 -14.42 -7.51
CA ASP A 547 33.60 -15.62 -8.22
C ASP A 547 34.72 -15.31 -9.24
N GLY A 548 35.77 -14.60 -8.82
CA GLY A 548 36.90 -14.24 -9.67
C GLY A 548 36.65 -13.14 -10.72
N GLY A 549 35.41 -12.64 -10.85
CA GLY A 549 34.98 -11.63 -11.82
C GLY A 549 35.60 -10.23 -11.66
N PRO A 550 35.04 -9.20 -12.32
CA PRO A 550 35.54 -7.83 -12.19
C PRO A 550 35.32 -7.28 -10.77
N VAL A 551 36.21 -6.39 -10.33
CA VAL A 551 36.08 -5.69 -9.04
C VAL A 551 34.94 -4.67 -9.14
N ARG A 552 34.12 -4.62 -8.10
CA ARG A 552 33.05 -3.65 -7.87
C ARG A 552 33.37 -2.87 -6.61
N GLU A 553 33.24 -1.56 -6.68
CA GLU A 553 33.49 -0.67 -5.55
C GLU A 553 32.19 -0.48 -4.76
N LEU A 554 32.24 -0.66 -3.45
CA LEU A 554 31.14 -0.38 -2.52
C LEU A 554 31.57 0.68 -1.52
N ARG A 555 30.66 1.60 -1.20
CA ARG A 555 30.93 2.78 -0.37
C ARG A 555 29.90 2.94 0.75
N PRO A 556 29.81 2.01 1.72
CA PRO A 556 28.91 2.20 2.86
C PRO A 556 29.41 3.34 3.75
N GLN A 557 28.48 4.07 4.35
CA GLN A 557 28.79 5.28 5.13
C GLN A 557 28.14 5.24 6.51
N ALA A 558 28.82 5.82 7.49
CA ALA A 558 28.23 6.22 8.77
C ALA A 558 28.16 7.76 8.76
N ARG A 559 26.95 8.31 8.60
CA ARG A 559 26.71 9.76 8.46
C ARG A 559 26.35 10.39 9.80
N VAL A 560 26.80 11.62 10.00
CA VAL A 560 26.48 12.49 11.12
C VAL A 560 25.87 13.78 10.58
N PHE A 561 24.66 14.08 11.02
CA PHE A 561 23.97 15.34 10.76
C PHE A 561 24.13 16.24 11.98
N VAL A 562 24.16 17.55 11.75
CA VAL A 562 24.33 18.56 12.81
C VAL A 562 23.02 19.28 13.16
N ASP A 563 22.02 19.24 12.28
CA ASP A 563 20.73 19.89 12.50
C ASP A 563 19.56 19.12 11.82
N PRO A 564 18.81 18.30 12.57
CA PRO A 564 19.04 17.93 13.97
C PRO A 564 20.27 17.01 14.09
N VAL A 565 20.90 16.98 15.28
CA VAL A 565 22.05 16.11 15.54
C VAL A 565 21.60 14.65 15.56
N GLN A 566 22.04 13.86 14.58
CA GLN A 566 21.70 12.45 14.49
C GLN A 566 22.76 11.67 13.68
N GLU A 567 23.06 10.46 14.12
CA GLU A 567 23.85 9.49 13.35
C GLU A 567 22.93 8.58 12.54
N THR A 568 23.29 8.32 11.29
CA THR A 568 22.56 7.43 10.37
C THR A 568 23.55 6.53 9.63
N THR A 569 23.05 5.42 9.11
CA THR A 569 23.84 4.44 8.37
C THR A 569 23.37 4.39 6.94
N GLU A 570 24.29 4.41 6.00
CA GLU A 570 24.02 4.22 4.58
C GLU A 570 24.64 2.92 4.15
N SER A 571 23.80 1.92 3.87
CA SER A 571 24.30 0.65 3.35
C SER A 571 24.73 0.79 1.89
N ALA A 572 25.72 0.00 1.49
CA ALA A 572 26.10 -0.15 0.10
C ALA A 572 25.57 -1.47 -0.45
N LEU A 573 24.95 -1.40 -1.63
CA LEU A 573 24.36 -2.54 -2.31
C LEU A 573 25.06 -2.77 -3.65
N GLU A 574 25.52 -3.99 -3.90
CA GLU A 574 25.89 -4.46 -5.24
C GLU A 574 24.85 -5.46 -5.71
N THR A 575 24.05 -5.06 -6.71
CA THR A 575 22.96 -5.87 -7.25
C THR A 575 23.44 -6.69 -8.44
N ARG A 576 23.20 -8.01 -8.39
CA ARG A 576 23.37 -8.93 -9.52
C ARG A 576 22.04 -9.58 -9.88
N TRP A 577 22.01 -10.29 -11.00
CA TRP A 577 20.83 -11.02 -11.45
C TRP A 577 20.39 -12.12 -10.46
N ASN A 578 21.33 -12.68 -9.68
CA ASN A 578 21.08 -13.78 -8.74
C ASN A 578 21.03 -13.35 -7.27
N GLY A 579 21.08 -12.06 -6.94
CA GLY A 579 21.05 -11.61 -5.55
C GLY A 579 21.70 -10.26 -5.34
N GLN A 580 21.85 -9.89 -4.08
CA GLN A 580 22.41 -8.60 -3.68
C GLN A 580 23.44 -8.80 -2.58
N LEU A 581 24.63 -8.21 -2.77
CA LEU A 581 25.62 -8.06 -1.71
C LEU A 581 25.28 -6.77 -0.96
N TYR A 582 25.16 -6.87 0.35
CA TYR A 582 24.82 -5.80 1.26
C TYR A 582 26.00 -5.56 2.19
N ALA A 583 26.45 -4.32 2.32
CA ALA A 583 27.56 -3.95 3.19
C ALA A 583 27.19 -2.77 4.08
N VAL A 584 27.52 -2.87 5.36
CA VAL A 584 27.35 -1.80 6.35
C VAL A 584 28.63 -1.60 7.14
N LEU A 585 29.00 -0.33 7.32
CA LEU A 585 30.09 0.12 8.18
C LEU A 585 29.59 0.28 9.62
N GLY A 586 30.20 -0.44 10.54
CA GLY A 586 30.03 -0.27 11.98
C GLY A 586 31.12 0.62 12.59
N LYS A 587 31.26 0.54 13.91
CA LYS A 587 32.23 1.36 14.65
C LYS A 587 33.66 0.83 14.50
N ALA A 588 34.63 1.72 14.66
CA ALA A 588 36.02 1.34 14.87
C ALA A 588 36.17 0.59 16.21
N THR A 589 37.00 -0.45 16.23
CA THR A 589 37.44 -1.11 17.45
C THR A 589 38.62 -0.37 18.06
N ASN A 590 38.90 -0.63 19.34
CA ASN A 590 40.01 0.01 20.08
C ASN A 590 41.39 -0.26 19.44
N ASP A 591 41.51 -1.36 18.68
CA ASP A 591 42.75 -1.78 18.03
C ASP A 591 42.92 -1.21 16.61
N GLY A 592 42.07 -0.26 16.20
CA GLY A 592 42.13 0.41 14.89
C GLY A 592 41.53 -0.38 13.72
N ARG A 593 40.81 -1.47 13.97
CA ARG A 593 40.03 -2.23 12.97
C ARG A 593 38.62 -1.65 12.84
N TRP A 594 37.94 -1.90 11.73
CA TRP A 594 36.57 -1.46 11.49
C TRP A 594 35.60 -2.62 11.46
N GLN A 595 34.50 -2.53 12.20
CA GLN A 595 33.44 -3.52 12.09
C GLN A 595 32.71 -3.36 10.76
N LEU A 596 32.62 -4.45 9.99
CA LEU A 596 31.89 -4.55 8.75
C LEU A 596 30.90 -5.70 8.85
N ARG A 597 29.64 -5.42 8.51
CA ARG A 597 28.58 -6.41 8.41
C ARG A 597 28.24 -6.59 6.94
N LEU A 598 28.44 -7.81 6.45
CA LEU A 598 28.26 -8.18 5.05
C LEU A 598 27.22 -9.28 4.94
N TRP A 599 26.33 -9.16 3.96
CA TRP A 599 25.39 -10.22 3.61
C TRP A 599 25.37 -10.47 2.12
N TRP A 600 25.43 -11.74 1.75
CA TRP A 600 25.03 -12.18 0.42
C TRP A 600 23.61 -12.73 0.50
N LYS A 601 22.68 -12.11 -0.24
CA LYS A 601 21.26 -12.46 -0.24
C LYS A 601 20.81 -12.91 -1.63
N PRO A 602 20.87 -14.22 -1.92
CA PRO A 602 20.44 -14.75 -3.21
C PRO A 602 18.97 -14.44 -3.50
N PHE A 603 18.70 -13.96 -4.72
CA PHE A 603 17.36 -13.72 -5.27
C PHE A 603 16.43 -12.78 -4.47
N VAL A 604 16.95 -12.05 -3.48
CA VAL A 604 16.16 -11.11 -2.65
C VAL A 604 15.43 -10.06 -3.49
N THR A 605 16.01 -9.66 -4.63
CA THR A 605 15.41 -8.67 -5.54
C THR A 605 14.08 -9.11 -6.15
N LEU A 606 13.81 -10.42 -6.19
CA LEU A 606 12.54 -10.95 -6.68
C LEU A 606 11.35 -10.60 -5.77
N ILE A 607 11.59 -10.23 -4.50
CA ILE A 607 10.54 -9.67 -3.62
C ILE A 607 9.89 -8.45 -4.31
N TRP A 608 10.72 -7.51 -4.76
CA TRP A 608 10.28 -6.25 -5.35
C TRP A 608 9.92 -6.37 -6.82
N TYR A 609 10.64 -7.18 -7.60
CA TYR A 609 10.22 -7.47 -8.98
C TYR A 609 8.85 -8.16 -9.03
N GLY A 610 8.58 -9.07 -8.09
CA GLY A 610 7.24 -9.64 -7.92
C GLY A 610 6.20 -8.59 -7.53
N GLY A 611 6.52 -7.68 -6.61
CA GLY A 611 5.64 -6.54 -6.26
C GLY A 611 5.30 -5.64 -7.47
N LEU A 612 6.28 -5.35 -8.32
CA LEU A 612 6.07 -4.61 -9.58
C LEU A 612 5.19 -5.39 -10.57
N LEU A 613 5.35 -6.72 -10.66
CA LEU A 613 4.49 -7.58 -11.48
C LEU A 613 3.05 -7.62 -10.96
N ILE A 614 2.85 -7.64 -9.63
CA ILE A 614 1.53 -7.54 -8.98
C ILE A 614 0.86 -6.22 -9.39
N ALA A 615 1.56 -5.10 -9.23
CA ALA A 615 1.07 -3.78 -9.61
C ALA A 615 0.76 -3.68 -11.12
N LEU A 616 1.67 -4.18 -11.97
CA LEU A 616 1.47 -4.24 -13.43
C LEU A 616 0.22 -5.05 -13.77
N GLY A 617 0.01 -6.20 -13.14
CA GLY A 617 -1.18 -7.02 -13.31
C GLY A 617 -2.47 -6.26 -12.97
N GLY A 618 -2.44 -5.49 -11.88
CA GLY A 618 -3.54 -4.59 -11.50
C GLY A 618 -3.80 -3.49 -12.53
N VAL A 619 -2.75 -2.85 -13.06
CA VAL A 619 -2.87 -1.83 -14.12
C VAL A 619 -3.46 -2.43 -15.40
N LEU A 620 -2.97 -3.59 -15.85
CA LEU A 620 -3.53 -4.29 -17.03
C LEU A 620 -5.01 -4.63 -16.83
N ALA A 621 -5.40 -5.05 -15.63
CA ALA A 621 -6.79 -5.30 -15.27
C ALA A 621 -7.66 -4.03 -15.30
N LEU A 622 -7.17 -2.95 -14.70
CA LEU A 622 -7.83 -1.65 -14.69
C LEU A 622 -8.07 -1.14 -16.12
N VAL A 623 -7.00 -1.07 -16.92
CA VAL A 623 -7.03 -0.62 -18.31
C VAL A 623 -7.94 -1.51 -19.15
N GLY A 624 -7.86 -2.84 -18.98
CA GLY A 624 -8.73 -3.79 -19.67
C GLY A 624 -10.21 -3.59 -19.38
N HIS A 625 -10.56 -3.29 -18.12
CA HIS A 625 -11.95 -3.02 -17.74
C HIS A 625 -12.46 -1.66 -18.24
N VAL A 626 -11.63 -0.63 -18.21
CA VAL A 626 -11.97 0.71 -18.72
C VAL A 626 -12.21 0.65 -20.23
N PHE A 627 -11.30 0.05 -20.99
CA PHE A 627 -11.49 -0.10 -22.45
C PHE A 627 -12.74 -0.91 -22.80
N ALA A 628 -12.99 -2.02 -22.10
CA ALA A 628 -14.20 -2.81 -22.32
C ALA A 628 -15.48 -2.01 -22.04
N HIS A 629 -15.44 -1.11 -21.05
CA HIS A 629 -16.57 -0.24 -20.74
C HIS A 629 -16.81 0.83 -21.81
N VAL A 630 -15.77 1.57 -22.21
CA VAL A 630 -15.85 2.60 -23.25
C VAL A 630 -16.41 2.00 -24.54
N ARG A 631 -15.85 0.87 -24.96
CA ARG A 631 -16.30 0.15 -26.16
C ARG A 631 -17.78 -0.26 -26.08
N ARG A 632 -18.24 -0.69 -24.90
CA ARG A 632 -19.66 -1.03 -24.69
C ARG A 632 -20.56 0.19 -24.80
N GLN A 633 -20.14 1.35 -24.26
CA GLN A 633 -20.91 2.58 -24.39
C GLN A 633 -20.98 3.06 -25.85
N ASP A 634 -19.89 2.99 -26.59
CA ASP A 634 -19.87 3.34 -28.01
C ASP A 634 -20.81 2.45 -28.84
N LEU A 635 -20.80 1.14 -28.57
CA LEU A 635 -21.72 0.19 -29.20
C LEU A 635 -23.19 0.54 -28.88
N LEU A 636 -23.51 0.84 -27.62
CA LEU A 636 -24.87 1.22 -27.23
C LEU A 636 -25.31 2.53 -27.89
N ARG A 637 -24.42 3.51 -27.99
CA ARG A 637 -24.67 4.77 -28.72
C ARG A 637 -24.93 4.51 -30.21
N GLN A 638 -24.13 3.67 -30.86
CA GLN A 638 -24.32 3.29 -32.26
C GLN A 638 -25.66 2.57 -32.49
N ILE A 639 -26.05 1.68 -31.59
CA ILE A 639 -27.35 0.98 -31.65
C ILE A 639 -28.50 1.98 -31.49
N ALA A 640 -28.41 2.91 -30.53
CA ALA A 640 -29.42 3.95 -30.33
C ALA A 640 -29.57 4.86 -31.56
N ILE A 641 -28.45 5.26 -32.19
CA ILE A 641 -28.47 6.06 -33.42
C ILE A 641 -29.12 5.28 -34.58
N ARG A 642 -28.88 3.98 -34.70
CA ARG A 642 -29.50 3.15 -35.74
C ARG A 642 -31.01 3.02 -35.55
N HIS A 643 -31.47 2.74 -34.34
CA HIS A 643 -32.91 2.65 -34.06
C HIS A 643 -33.63 4.01 -34.15
N GLY A 644 -32.97 5.10 -33.77
CA GLY A 644 -33.51 6.46 -33.97
C GLY A 644 -33.64 6.85 -35.44
N LYS A 645 -32.84 6.25 -36.35
CA LYS A 645 -32.96 6.42 -37.80
C LYS A 645 -33.98 5.48 -38.46
N GLU A 646 -34.41 4.42 -37.79
CA GLU A 646 -35.48 3.52 -38.28
C GLU A 646 -36.88 4.02 -37.87
N GLN A 647 -36.98 4.96 -36.93
CA GLN A 647 -38.23 5.54 -36.45
C GLN A 647 -38.56 6.92 -37.06
N ALA A 648 -37.63 7.49 -37.83
CA ALA A 648 -37.79 8.74 -38.59
C ALA A 648 -37.83 8.41 -40.08
#